data_AF-A0A8E2IW44-F1
#
_entry.id   AF-A0A8E2IW44-F1
#
_cell.length_a   1.000
_cell.length_b   1.000
_cell.length_c   1.000
_cell.angle_alpha   90.00
_cell.angle_beta   90.00
_cell.angle_gamma   90.00
#
_symmetry.space_group_name_H-M   'P 1'
#
loop_
_entity.id
_entity.type
_entity.pdbx_description
1 polymer ?
#
loop_
_entity_poly.entity_id
_entity_poly.type
_entity_poly.pdbx_seq_one_letter_code
_entity_poly.pdbx_strand_id
1 'polypeptide(L)'
;MAARWPAQVRRRDTTLVPFDIARIEAAVARAAREVAYDDPDMPATIARAVAETLGPRTASVERIQDFVEARLGEAGLDDVARAYIIYRQRRAELRAGKALLGVRDELKLSLAAVTVLRERYLLRDARGRPTESTGEMMDRTARCVAAAEDEYRTGSSAQWAERFATLLRNLEFLPNSPTLMNAGTDLGLLSGCFVLPVEDSLRSIFATLGQAAEVQRAGGGTGYAFSRLRPAGDRVATTGGTASGPVSFLRLYDVAANVVSMGGRRRGACMAVLDASHPDICDFVTAKTESPSHLTHFNLSVGVDDAFLRAVERGGAHRLVNPRTGKTVARMPAVELFDAICHAAHTCGDPGLVFLDTINRANPVPARGRIEATNPCGEVPLLPYESCNLGSVNLARMITNGHLDWDRLGAVTEVAVRFLDDVIDVSRYPFPELAEAARASRKIGLGVMGLAELLATLGIPYDSDEGVRLAGQVMRRIQRHAHLASRRLAEDRGSFPTFADSRLARSGPRRNAQVTSVAPTGTISLIAGTTAGIEPMFAIAFTRAIVGRHLLEVNPCFDRLARDQGFYRDELVAEIAQRGGVRGYPRLPGEVRAAFPTAAEIAPQWHLRMQAAVQRHVDAAVSKTVNLPAGATVDDVRAVYLSAWRAKVKGITVYRYGSRAGQVLSYAAPEPVLARADTEFSGGCAGRSCEF
;
A
#
# COMPACT_ATOMS: atom_id res chain seq x y z
N MET A 1 37.63 -32.43 -26.52
CA MET A 1 37.46 -32.57 -25.07
C MET A 1 35.99 -32.82 -24.79
N ALA A 2 35.62 -33.97 -24.20
CA ALA A 2 34.25 -34.24 -23.79
C ALA A 2 33.84 -33.26 -22.69
N ALA A 3 32.62 -32.73 -22.73
CA ALA A 3 32.12 -31.82 -21.70
C ALA A 3 32.19 -32.51 -20.33
N ARG A 4 32.83 -31.87 -19.35
CA ARG A 4 33.05 -32.44 -18.01
C ARG A 4 31.77 -32.44 -17.16
N TRP A 5 30.83 -31.55 -17.48
CA TRP A 5 29.57 -31.28 -16.75
C TRP A 5 28.38 -31.20 -17.72
N PRO A 6 27.13 -31.19 -17.24
CA PRO A 6 25.95 -31.06 -18.09
C PRO A 6 25.98 -29.73 -18.84
N ALA A 7 25.63 -29.72 -20.13
CA ALA A 7 25.41 -28.45 -20.83
C ALA A 7 24.07 -27.80 -20.43
N GLN A 8 23.10 -28.62 -20.03
CA GLN A 8 21.73 -28.19 -19.73
C GLN A 8 21.18 -28.89 -18.50
N VAL A 9 20.21 -28.24 -17.85
CA VAL A 9 19.43 -28.75 -16.73
C VAL A 9 17.96 -28.72 -17.06
N ARG A 10 17.25 -29.81 -16.73
CA ARG A 10 15.79 -29.88 -16.81
C ARG A 10 15.16 -29.33 -15.54
N ARG A 11 14.44 -28.22 -15.66
CA ARG A 11 13.64 -27.62 -14.59
C ARG A 11 12.39 -28.45 -14.32
N ARG A 12 11.70 -28.11 -13.23
CA ARG A 12 10.49 -28.81 -12.75
C ARG A 12 9.28 -28.60 -13.67
N ASP A 13 9.27 -27.53 -14.43
CA ASP A 13 8.30 -27.24 -15.50
C ASP A 13 8.70 -27.86 -16.85
N THR A 14 9.61 -28.85 -16.81
CA THR A 14 10.24 -29.56 -17.94
C THR A 14 11.09 -28.72 -18.90
N THR A 15 11.21 -27.40 -18.69
CA THR A 15 12.05 -26.53 -19.52
C THR A 15 13.54 -26.85 -19.35
N LEU A 16 14.30 -26.72 -20.44
CA LEU A 16 15.75 -26.88 -20.45
C LEU A 16 16.42 -25.51 -20.35
N VAL A 17 17.34 -25.36 -19.41
CA VAL A 17 18.15 -24.14 -19.22
C VAL A 17 19.63 -24.46 -19.18
N PRO A 18 20.53 -23.51 -19.50
CA PRO A 18 21.96 -23.70 -19.34
C PRO A 18 22.32 -24.15 -17.92
N PHE A 19 23.23 -25.12 -17.81
CA PHE A 19 23.81 -25.49 -16.51
C PHE A 19 24.66 -24.34 -15.97
N ASP A 20 24.44 -24.00 -14.70
CA ASP A 20 25.14 -22.91 -14.03
C ASP A 20 25.56 -23.40 -12.63
N ILE A 21 26.84 -23.68 -12.49
CA ILE A 21 27.44 -24.20 -11.25
C ILE A 21 27.33 -23.20 -10.10
N ALA A 22 27.35 -21.89 -10.39
CA ALA A 22 27.26 -20.85 -9.37
C ALA A 22 25.92 -20.90 -8.61
N ARG A 23 24.87 -21.47 -9.23
CA ARG A 23 23.59 -21.70 -8.53
C ARG A 23 23.67 -22.77 -7.45
N ILE A 24 24.48 -23.81 -7.66
CA ILE A 24 24.71 -24.87 -6.68
C ILE A 24 25.54 -24.29 -5.54
N GLU A 25 26.65 -23.63 -5.88
CA GLU A 25 27.52 -22.93 -4.93
C GLU A 25 26.75 -21.96 -4.05
N ALA A 26 25.93 -21.08 -4.64
CA ALA A 26 25.11 -20.14 -3.89
C ALA A 26 24.03 -20.82 -3.02
N ALA A 27 23.56 -22.02 -3.38
CA ALA A 27 22.62 -22.78 -2.55
C ALA A 27 23.32 -23.40 -1.34
N VAL A 28 24.51 -23.99 -1.55
CA VAL A 28 25.34 -24.55 -0.47
C VAL A 28 25.83 -23.44 0.46
N ALA A 29 26.32 -22.33 -0.08
CA ALA A 29 26.79 -21.18 0.70
C ALA A 29 25.69 -20.59 1.60
N ARG A 30 24.42 -20.64 1.16
CA ARG A 30 23.29 -20.23 2.00
C ARG A 30 23.04 -21.18 3.15
N ALA A 31 23.09 -22.49 2.90
CA ALA A 31 22.95 -23.49 3.96
C ALA A 31 24.10 -23.42 4.97
N ALA A 32 25.33 -23.18 4.50
CA ALA A 32 26.50 -23.00 5.35
C ALA A 32 26.35 -21.78 6.28
N ARG A 33 25.90 -20.64 5.73
CA ARG A 33 25.62 -19.44 6.53
C ARG A 33 24.52 -19.64 7.57
N GLU A 34 23.49 -20.42 7.25
CA GLU A 34 22.39 -20.71 8.18
C GLU A 34 22.85 -21.40 9.46
N VAL A 35 23.95 -22.15 9.40
CA VAL A 35 24.55 -22.82 10.57
C VAL A 35 25.86 -22.17 11.03
N ALA A 36 26.14 -20.94 10.57
CA ALA A 36 27.39 -20.21 10.86
C ALA A 36 28.67 -21.02 10.57
N TYR A 37 28.65 -21.84 9.51
CA TYR A 37 29.82 -22.59 9.06
C TYR A 37 30.74 -21.70 8.21
N ASP A 38 31.96 -21.49 8.69
CA ASP A 38 32.86 -20.42 8.23
C ASP A 38 34.01 -20.95 7.36
N ASP A 39 33.65 -21.51 6.20
CA ASP A 39 34.59 -21.91 5.15
C ASP A 39 34.13 -21.32 3.81
N PRO A 40 34.83 -20.31 3.25
CA PRO A 40 34.45 -19.65 2.02
C PRO A 40 34.65 -20.51 0.76
N ASP A 41 35.54 -21.51 0.81
CA ASP A 41 35.90 -22.36 -0.33
C ASP A 41 35.05 -23.64 -0.39
N MET A 42 34.49 -24.06 0.74
CA MET A 42 33.64 -25.26 0.84
C MET A 42 32.47 -25.26 -0.17
N PRO A 43 31.66 -24.18 -0.31
CA PRO A 43 30.53 -24.19 -1.25
C PRO A 43 30.95 -24.44 -2.70
N ALA A 44 32.06 -23.83 -3.13
CA ALA A 44 32.60 -24.02 -4.48
C ALA A 44 33.16 -25.43 -4.66
N THR A 45 33.74 -26.01 -3.60
CA THR A 45 34.25 -27.39 -3.58
C THR A 45 33.12 -28.40 -3.72
N ILE A 46 32.06 -28.27 -2.91
CA ILE A 46 30.86 -29.12 -3.00
C ILE A 46 30.19 -28.96 -4.37
N ALA A 47 30.03 -27.74 -4.87
CA ALA A 47 29.42 -27.49 -6.17
C ALA A 47 30.19 -28.17 -7.32
N ARG A 48 31.53 -28.11 -7.28
CA ARG A 48 32.38 -28.84 -8.25
C ARG A 48 32.23 -30.34 -8.14
N ALA A 49 32.27 -30.89 -6.92
CA ALA A 49 32.08 -32.33 -6.70
C ALA A 49 30.71 -32.81 -7.23
N VAL A 50 29.64 -32.04 -7.01
CA VAL A 50 28.31 -32.32 -7.55
C VAL A 50 28.33 -32.27 -9.09
N ALA A 51 28.92 -31.24 -9.68
CA ALA A 51 28.99 -31.08 -11.14
C ALA A 51 29.75 -32.24 -11.82
N GLU A 52 30.86 -32.68 -11.23
CA GLU A 52 31.64 -33.82 -11.72
C GLU A 52 30.86 -35.14 -11.60
N THR A 53 30.10 -35.32 -10.52
CA THR A 53 29.28 -36.53 -10.29
C THR A 53 28.11 -36.64 -11.27
N LEU A 54 27.55 -35.49 -11.69
CA LEU A 54 26.48 -35.45 -12.68
C LEU A 54 26.93 -35.88 -14.08
N GLY A 55 28.20 -35.64 -14.42
CA GLY A 55 28.77 -35.90 -15.75
C GLY A 55 28.12 -35.07 -16.87
N PRO A 56 28.31 -35.41 -18.16
CA PRO A 56 27.85 -34.60 -19.29
C PRO A 56 26.34 -34.66 -19.58
N ARG A 57 25.59 -35.57 -18.94
CA ARG A 57 24.19 -35.80 -19.28
C ARG A 57 23.30 -34.75 -18.63
N THR A 58 22.24 -34.35 -19.34
CA THR A 58 21.21 -33.47 -18.79
C THR A 58 20.62 -34.06 -17.51
N ALA A 59 20.69 -33.30 -16.43
CA ALA A 59 20.15 -33.69 -15.13
C ALA A 59 18.89 -32.88 -14.78
N SER A 60 18.00 -33.48 -13.99
CA SER A 60 16.87 -32.74 -13.40
C SER A 60 17.35 -31.93 -12.20
N VAL A 61 16.63 -30.85 -11.88
CA VAL A 61 16.92 -30.07 -10.67
C VAL A 61 16.84 -30.93 -9.40
N GLU A 62 15.92 -31.89 -9.31
CA GLU A 62 15.85 -32.79 -8.15
C GLU A 62 17.11 -33.63 -8.01
N ARG A 63 17.60 -34.22 -9.11
CA ARG A 63 18.82 -35.01 -9.11
C ARG A 63 20.05 -34.21 -8.68
N ILE A 64 20.13 -32.93 -9.09
CA ILE A 64 21.19 -32.03 -8.62
C ILE A 64 21.10 -31.84 -7.10
N GLN A 65 19.89 -31.63 -6.57
CA GLN A 65 19.70 -31.45 -5.13
C GLN A 65 20.04 -32.71 -4.32
N ASP A 66 19.66 -33.89 -4.82
CA ASP A 66 19.99 -35.17 -4.19
C ASP A 66 21.52 -35.36 -4.09
N PHE A 67 22.27 -34.98 -5.14
CA PHE A 67 23.73 -35.03 -5.10
C PHE A 67 24.35 -33.98 -4.18
N VAL A 68 23.76 -32.79 -4.04
CA VAL A 68 24.22 -31.81 -3.05
C VAL A 68 24.10 -32.38 -1.65
N GLU A 69 22.96 -32.99 -1.32
CA GLU A 69 22.73 -33.62 -0.01
C GLU A 69 23.72 -34.75 0.26
N ALA A 70 23.93 -35.64 -0.72
CA ALA A 70 24.89 -36.73 -0.61
C ALA A 70 26.34 -36.23 -0.43
N ARG A 71 26.77 -35.23 -1.21
CA ARG A 71 28.14 -34.68 -1.11
C ARG A 71 28.38 -33.94 0.20
N LEU A 72 27.38 -33.23 0.73
CA LEU A 72 27.48 -32.60 2.04
C LEU A 72 27.61 -33.65 3.16
N GLY A 73 26.83 -34.73 3.10
CA GLY A 73 26.93 -35.83 4.07
C GLY A 73 28.27 -36.58 3.99
N GLU A 74 28.75 -36.90 2.79
CA GLU A 74 30.06 -37.58 2.60
C GLU A 74 31.25 -36.73 3.06
N ALA A 75 31.12 -35.40 2.99
CA ALA A 75 32.11 -34.47 3.50
C ALA A 75 32.04 -34.30 5.04
N GLY A 76 31.12 -34.99 5.73
CA GLY A 76 30.90 -34.85 7.17
C GLY A 76 30.28 -33.51 7.58
N LEU A 77 29.66 -32.79 6.64
CA LEU A 77 29.04 -31.47 6.87
C LEU A 77 27.57 -31.63 7.28
N ASP A 78 27.32 -32.43 8.31
CA ASP A 78 25.96 -32.89 8.69
C ASP A 78 25.00 -31.74 9.01
N ASP A 79 25.47 -30.69 9.68
CA ASP A 79 24.65 -29.52 10.03
C ASP A 79 24.29 -28.70 8.78
N VAL A 80 25.25 -28.53 7.86
CA VAL A 80 25.02 -27.85 6.56
C VAL A 80 24.06 -28.68 5.69
N ALA A 81 24.22 -30.00 5.67
CA ALA A 81 23.33 -30.93 4.97
C ALA A 81 21.90 -30.81 5.51
N ARG A 82 21.73 -30.82 6.84
CA ARG A 82 20.43 -30.68 7.50
C ARG A 82 19.77 -29.34 7.17
N ALA A 83 20.50 -28.23 7.26
CA ALA A 83 19.99 -26.90 6.89
C ALA A 83 19.54 -26.86 5.41
N TYR A 84 20.34 -27.44 4.51
CA TYR A 84 20.00 -27.54 3.09
C TYR A 84 18.72 -28.37 2.85
N ILE A 85 18.58 -29.51 3.51
CA ILE A 85 17.39 -30.40 3.42
C ILE A 85 16.14 -29.68 3.92
N ILE A 86 16.20 -29.04 5.09
CA ILE A 86 15.08 -28.28 5.67
C ILE A 86 14.66 -27.15 4.71
N TYR A 87 15.61 -26.39 4.18
CA TYR A 87 15.33 -25.36 3.19
C TYR A 87 14.68 -25.93 1.92
N ARG A 88 15.18 -27.06 1.40
CA ARG A 88 14.59 -27.76 0.25
C ARG A 88 13.15 -28.17 0.52
N GLN A 89 12.87 -28.74 1.70
CA GLN A 89 11.53 -29.18 2.12
C GLN A 89 10.56 -28.00 2.23
N ARG A 90 10.93 -26.92 2.94
CA ARG A 90 10.11 -25.70 3.04
C ARG A 90 9.77 -25.13 1.67
N ARG A 91 10.75 -25.10 0.76
CA ARG A 91 10.54 -24.65 -0.63
C ARG A 91 9.64 -25.62 -1.41
N ALA A 92 9.67 -26.92 -1.13
CA ALA A 92 8.76 -27.90 -1.73
C ALA A 92 7.33 -27.71 -1.24
N GLU A 93 7.13 -27.48 0.06
CA GLU A 93 5.82 -27.19 0.66
C GLU A 93 5.21 -25.91 0.10
N LEU A 94 5.98 -24.82 0.02
CA LEU A 94 5.54 -23.57 -0.61
C LEU A 94 5.16 -23.77 -2.08
N ARG A 95 5.90 -24.60 -2.82
CA ARG A 95 5.56 -24.95 -4.21
C ARG A 95 4.28 -25.75 -4.29
N ALA A 96 4.09 -26.75 -3.44
CA ALA A 96 2.87 -27.54 -3.38
C ALA A 96 1.66 -26.65 -3.07
N GLY A 97 1.78 -25.74 -2.08
CA GLY A 97 0.75 -24.75 -1.76
C GLY A 97 0.40 -23.85 -2.95
N LYS A 98 1.39 -23.38 -3.71
CA LYS A 98 1.14 -22.57 -4.92
C LYS A 98 0.58 -23.38 -6.09
N ALA A 99 0.96 -24.66 -6.22
CA ALA A 99 0.41 -25.54 -7.24
C ALA A 99 -1.09 -25.76 -7.04
N LEU A 100 -1.55 -25.85 -5.79
CA LEU A 100 -2.99 -25.90 -5.45
C LEU A 100 -3.75 -24.64 -5.90
N LEU A 101 -3.08 -23.50 -5.95
CA LEU A 101 -3.66 -22.25 -6.45
C LEU A 101 -3.71 -22.20 -8.00
N GLY A 102 -2.98 -23.08 -8.69
CA GLY A 102 -2.92 -23.10 -10.15
C GLY A 102 -2.20 -21.89 -10.77
N VAL A 103 -1.33 -21.23 -10.00
CA VAL A 103 -0.63 -20.01 -10.45
C VAL A 103 0.81 -20.32 -10.86
N ARG A 104 1.21 -19.83 -12.03
CA ARG A 104 2.61 -19.81 -12.49
C ARG A 104 3.35 -18.61 -11.84
N ASP A 105 4.19 -18.90 -10.85
CA ASP A 105 4.94 -17.90 -10.08
C ASP A 105 6.44 -17.88 -10.45
N GLU A 106 6.79 -17.02 -11.39
CA GLU A 106 8.16 -16.78 -11.86
C GLU A 106 8.92 -15.83 -10.93
N LEU A 107 8.19 -14.91 -10.29
CA LEU A 107 8.74 -13.88 -9.40
C LEU A 107 9.09 -14.41 -8.00
N LYS A 108 8.72 -15.66 -7.69
CA LYS A 108 8.99 -16.35 -6.42
C LYS A 108 8.37 -15.62 -5.22
N LEU A 109 7.17 -15.09 -5.38
CA LEU A 109 6.47 -14.29 -4.37
C LEU A 109 6.08 -15.11 -3.12
N SER A 110 5.60 -14.47 -2.05
CA SER A 110 5.04 -15.19 -0.90
C SER A 110 3.74 -15.92 -1.28
N LEU A 111 3.31 -16.91 -0.48
CA LEU A 111 2.03 -17.57 -0.73
C LEU A 111 0.86 -16.58 -0.65
N ALA A 112 0.87 -15.68 0.35
CA ALA A 112 -0.16 -14.64 0.47
C ALA A 112 -0.21 -13.70 -0.75
N ALA A 113 0.94 -13.31 -1.29
CA ALA A 113 0.99 -12.51 -2.51
C ALA A 113 0.39 -13.28 -3.69
N VAL A 114 0.76 -14.55 -3.89
CA VAL A 114 0.22 -15.39 -4.97
C VAL A 114 -1.30 -15.59 -4.82
N THR A 115 -1.79 -15.83 -3.60
CA THR A 115 -3.23 -15.95 -3.30
C THR A 115 -3.97 -14.68 -3.71
N VAL A 116 -3.47 -13.52 -3.28
CA VAL A 116 -4.08 -12.23 -3.61
C VAL A 116 -4.04 -11.95 -5.11
N LEU A 117 -2.92 -12.25 -5.78
CA LEU A 117 -2.79 -12.07 -7.23
C LEU A 117 -3.80 -12.96 -7.97
N ARG A 118 -3.90 -14.24 -7.60
CA ARG A 118 -4.94 -15.14 -8.13
C ARG A 118 -6.33 -14.56 -7.95
N GLU A 119 -6.64 -14.13 -6.73
CA GLU A 119 -7.97 -13.66 -6.33
C GLU A 119 -8.41 -12.41 -7.09
N ARG A 120 -7.49 -11.46 -7.33
CA ARG A 120 -7.88 -10.09 -7.73
C ARG A 120 -7.18 -9.55 -8.98
N TYR A 121 -6.03 -10.09 -9.38
CA TYR A 121 -5.16 -9.45 -10.39
C TYR A 121 -4.97 -10.27 -11.66
N LEU A 122 -4.71 -11.58 -11.52
CA LEU A 122 -4.43 -12.43 -12.67
C LEU A 122 -5.69 -12.59 -13.51
N LEU A 123 -5.55 -12.41 -14.82
CA LEU A 123 -6.60 -12.74 -15.79
C LEU A 123 -7.02 -14.20 -15.66
N ARG A 124 -8.31 -14.45 -15.92
CA ARG A 124 -8.93 -15.77 -15.76
C ARG A 124 -9.73 -16.17 -16.99
N ASP A 125 -9.82 -17.48 -17.22
CA ASP A 125 -10.71 -18.06 -18.21
C ASP A 125 -12.17 -18.09 -17.73
N ALA A 126 -13.08 -18.54 -18.60
CA ALA A 126 -14.51 -18.67 -18.28
C ALA A 126 -14.80 -19.64 -17.12
N ARG A 127 -13.83 -20.48 -16.71
CA ARG A 127 -13.92 -21.41 -15.58
C ARG A 127 -13.27 -20.83 -14.32
N GLY A 128 -12.83 -19.57 -14.35
CA GLY A 128 -12.21 -18.89 -13.23
C GLY A 128 -10.76 -19.28 -12.95
N ARG A 129 -10.08 -19.97 -13.88
CA ARG A 129 -8.68 -20.40 -13.72
C ARG A 129 -7.74 -19.31 -14.24
N PRO A 130 -6.63 -18.99 -13.53
CA PRO A 130 -5.65 -18.04 -14.01
C PRO A 130 -5.08 -18.41 -15.39
N THR A 131 -5.08 -17.47 -16.32
CA THR A 131 -4.51 -17.65 -17.66
C THR A 131 -3.11 -17.06 -17.79
N GLU A 132 -2.77 -16.09 -16.95
CA GLU A 132 -1.45 -15.45 -16.93
C GLU A 132 -0.63 -15.82 -15.69
N SER A 133 0.70 -15.80 -15.85
CA SER A 133 1.69 -15.92 -14.77
C SER A 133 1.89 -14.59 -14.05
N THR A 134 2.54 -14.66 -12.89
CA THR A 134 2.98 -13.44 -12.15
C THR A 134 3.87 -12.52 -12.99
N GLY A 135 4.72 -13.07 -13.87
CA GLY A 135 5.57 -12.30 -14.78
C GLY A 135 4.80 -11.75 -15.97
N GLU A 136 3.94 -12.57 -16.58
CA GLU A 136 3.09 -12.19 -17.71
C GLU A 136 2.14 -11.02 -17.35
N MET A 137 1.64 -10.98 -16.11
CA MET A 137 0.84 -9.86 -15.58
C MET A 137 1.64 -8.54 -15.56
N MET A 138 2.91 -8.58 -15.14
CA MET A 138 3.78 -7.40 -15.14
C MET A 138 4.01 -6.93 -16.58
N ASP A 139 4.23 -7.85 -17.52
CA ASP A 139 4.46 -7.50 -18.92
C ASP A 139 3.21 -6.96 -19.61
N ARG A 140 2.04 -7.54 -19.33
CA ARG A 140 0.75 -7.03 -19.82
C ARG A 140 0.58 -5.59 -19.38
N THR A 141 0.84 -5.31 -18.11
CA THR A 141 0.76 -3.95 -17.55
C THR A 141 1.74 -3.02 -18.25
N ALA A 142 3.02 -3.42 -18.35
CA ALA A 142 4.07 -2.63 -18.98
C ALA A 142 3.77 -2.31 -20.46
N ARG A 143 3.36 -3.32 -21.25
CA ARG A 143 3.01 -3.16 -22.67
C ARG A 143 1.79 -2.26 -22.86
N CYS A 144 0.76 -2.44 -22.04
CA CYS A 144 -0.44 -1.60 -22.12
C CYS A 144 -0.11 -0.13 -21.84
N VAL A 145 0.70 0.15 -20.82
CA VAL A 145 1.06 1.53 -20.44
C VAL A 145 1.99 2.15 -21.46
N ALA A 146 3.02 1.42 -21.92
CA ALA A 146 3.96 1.90 -22.91
C ALA A 146 3.34 2.18 -24.30
N ALA A 147 2.10 1.75 -24.56
CA ALA A 147 1.40 2.07 -25.80
C ALA A 147 1.22 3.58 -26.00
N ALA A 148 1.12 4.37 -24.93
CA ALA A 148 1.07 5.85 -25.03
C ALA A 148 2.32 6.44 -25.67
N GLU A 149 3.47 5.78 -25.57
CA GLU A 149 4.74 6.31 -26.08
C GLU A 149 4.73 6.50 -27.59
N ASP A 150 3.97 5.68 -28.32
CA ASP A 150 3.88 5.77 -29.78
C ASP A 150 3.10 6.99 -30.27
N GLU A 151 2.30 7.64 -29.40
CA GLU A 151 1.66 8.93 -29.68
C GLU A 151 2.66 10.09 -29.73
N TYR A 152 3.78 9.97 -29.01
CA TYR A 152 4.83 10.99 -28.94
C TYR A 152 6.02 10.67 -29.83
N ARG A 153 6.39 9.38 -29.90
CA ARG A 153 7.46 8.88 -30.76
C ARG A 153 7.12 7.47 -31.24
N THR A 154 6.62 7.38 -32.46
CA THR A 154 6.23 6.12 -33.10
C THR A 154 7.36 5.08 -33.05
N GLY A 155 7.03 3.86 -32.60
CA GLY A 155 7.94 2.73 -32.48
C GLY A 155 8.74 2.68 -31.17
N SER A 156 8.51 3.62 -30.24
CA SER A 156 9.23 3.66 -28.96
C SER A 156 8.55 2.84 -27.86
N SER A 157 7.29 2.43 -28.04
CA SER A 157 6.54 1.64 -27.05
C SER A 157 7.24 0.34 -26.65
N ALA A 158 7.88 -0.38 -27.59
CA ALA A 158 8.59 -1.62 -27.28
C ALA A 158 9.78 -1.40 -26.32
N GLN A 159 10.54 -0.31 -26.51
CA GLN A 159 11.67 0.03 -25.65
C GLN A 159 11.20 0.39 -24.24
N TRP A 160 10.13 1.17 -24.13
CA TRP A 160 9.59 1.57 -22.83
C TRP A 160 8.88 0.42 -22.12
N ALA A 161 8.19 -0.45 -22.85
CA ALA A 161 7.60 -1.67 -22.30
C ALA A 161 8.65 -2.53 -21.60
N GLU A 162 9.83 -2.71 -22.20
CA GLU A 162 10.92 -3.48 -21.56
C GLU A 162 11.43 -2.79 -20.28
N ARG A 163 11.61 -1.47 -20.31
CA ARG A 163 12.04 -0.70 -19.13
C ARG A 163 11.03 -0.77 -17.99
N PHE A 164 9.74 -0.62 -18.31
CA PHE A 164 8.66 -0.73 -17.35
C PHE A 164 8.55 -2.16 -16.80
N ALA A 165 8.55 -3.17 -17.67
CA ALA A 165 8.49 -4.58 -17.27
C ALA A 165 9.66 -4.96 -16.35
N THR A 166 10.87 -4.46 -16.63
CA THR A 166 12.04 -4.68 -15.78
C THR A 166 11.79 -4.20 -14.34
N LEU A 167 11.32 -2.96 -14.16
CA LEU A 167 11.07 -2.42 -12.81
C LEU A 167 9.95 -3.18 -12.08
N LEU A 168 8.89 -3.55 -12.79
CA LEU A 168 7.75 -4.30 -12.25
C LEU A 168 8.16 -5.72 -11.83
N ARG A 169 8.88 -6.44 -12.70
CA ARG A 169 9.38 -7.81 -12.42
C ARG A 169 10.39 -7.83 -11.28
N ASN A 170 11.24 -6.80 -11.18
CA ASN A 170 12.20 -6.67 -10.08
C ASN A 170 11.55 -6.18 -8.77
N LEU A 171 10.27 -5.81 -8.80
CA LEU A 171 9.53 -5.24 -7.67
C LEU A 171 10.19 -3.96 -7.12
N GLU A 172 10.88 -3.21 -7.98
CA GLU A 172 11.54 -1.94 -7.66
C GLU A 172 10.53 -0.78 -7.66
N PHE A 173 9.50 -0.92 -8.49
CA PHE A 173 8.36 -0.02 -8.59
C PHE A 173 7.11 -0.86 -8.80
N LEU A 174 6.00 -0.48 -8.15
CA LEU A 174 4.68 -1.01 -8.47
C LEU A 174 3.67 0.15 -8.58
N PRO A 175 2.83 0.19 -9.62
CA PRO A 175 1.70 1.10 -9.67
C PRO A 175 0.59 0.64 -8.74
N ASN A 176 -0.42 1.49 -8.57
CA ASN A 176 -1.60 1.13 -7.79
C ASN A 176 -2.31 -0.14 -8.31
N SER A 177 -3.17 -0.71 -7.46
CA SER A 177 -3.89 -1.94 -7.79
C SER A 177 -4.72 -1.86 -9.07
N PRO A 178 -5.49 -0.79 -9.32
CA PRO A 178 -6.30 -0.72 -10.54
C PRO A 178 -5.47 -0.75 -11.83
N THR A 179 -4.26 -0.16 -11.84
CA THR A 179 -3.36 -0.29 -12.99
C THR A 179 -2.99 -1.75 -13.27
N LEU A 180 -2.55 -2.51 -12.25
CA LEU A 180 -2.19 -3.93 -12.43
C LEU A 180 -3.41 -4.81 -12.81
N MET A 181 -4.58 -4.51 -12.24
CA MET A 181 -5.81 -5.28 -12.45
C MET A 181 -6.46 -5.04 -13.81
N ASN A 182 -6.38 -3.80 -14.33
CA ASN A 182 -7.22 -3.36 -15.44
C ASN A 182 -6.43 -3.07 -16.74
N ALA A 183 -5.09 -2.94 -16.69
CA ALA A 183 -4.27 -2.70 -17.88
C ALA A 183 -4.47 -3.80 -18.94
N GLY A 184 -4.79 -3.42 -20.17
CA GLY A 184 -5.05 -4.38 -21.26
C GLY A 184 -6.34 -5.18 -21.10
N THR A 185 -7.28 -4.71 -20.28
CA THR A 185 -8.63 -5.30 -20.12
C THR A 185 -9.71 -4.33 -20.62
N ASP A 186 -10.93 -4.83 -20.79
CA ASP A 186 -12.06 -4.00 -21.24
C ASP A 186 -12.43 -2.88 -20.27
N LEU A 187 -12.29 -3.12 -18.94
CA LEU A 187 -12.55 -2.10 -17.92
C LEU A 187 -11.64 -0.88 -18.09
N GLY A 188 -10.35 -1.10 -18.35
CA GLY A 188 -9.38 -0.07 -18.76
C GLY A 188 -9.16 1.14 -17.83
N LEU A 189 -9.88 1.27 -16.71
CA LEU A 189 -9.69 2.37 -15.75
C LEU A 189 -8.47 2.07 -14.86
N LEU A 190 -7.39 2.82 -15.04
CA LEU A 190 -6.11 2.55 -14.37
C LEU A 190 -5.89 3.43 -13.13
N SER A 191 -6.51 4.61 -13.08
CA SER A 191 -6.44 5.48 -11.91
C SER A 191 -7.13 4.84 -10.70
N GLY A 192 -6.58 5.11 -9.51
CA GLY A 192 -6.96 4.37 -8.31
C GLY A 192 -8.16 4.96 -7.56
N CYS A 193 -8.24 6.28 -7.54
CA CYS A 193 -9.25 7.02 -6.80
C CYS A 193 -9.58 8.34 -7.52
N PHE A 194 -10.73 8.93 -7.18
CA PHE A 194 -11.24 10.16 -7.76
C PHE A 194 -11.94 11.00 -6.69
N VAL A 195 -12.00 12.31 -6.88
CA VAL A 195 -12.90 13.18 -6.10
C VAL A 195 -14.06 13.59 -7.00
N LEU A 196 -15.30 13.34 -6.58
CA LEU A 196 -16.49 13.66 -7.36
C LEU A 196 -17.27 14.82 -6.73
N PRO A 197 -17.82 15.75 -7.53
CA PRO A 197 -18.55 16.90 -6.99
C PRO A 197 -19.91 16.49 -6.42
N VAL A 198 -20.33 17.13 -5.33
CA VAL A 198 -21.68 17.02 -4.79
C VAL A 198 -22.24 18.43 -4.63
N GLU A 199 -23.01 18.88 -5.62
CA GLU A 199 -23.66 20.20 -5.58
C GLU A 199 -25.03 20.13 -4.90
N ASP A 200 -25.54 21.27 -4.42
CA ASP A 200 -26.81 21.40 -3.69
C ASP A 200 -28.06 21.25 -4.60
N SER A 201 -28.17 20.11 -5.27
CA SER A 201 -29.34 19.71 -6.07
C SER A 201 -29.48 18.20 -6.13
N LEU A 202 -30.72 17.69 -6.11
CA LEU A 202 -30.97 16.25 -6.28
C LEU A 202 -30.38 15.71 -7.59
N ARG A 203 -30.42 16.51 -8.67
CA ARG A 203 -29.84 16.12 -9.96
C ARG A 203 -28.34 15.84 -9.84
N SER A 204 -27.58 16.73 -9.20
CA SER A 204 -26.14 16.51 -8.98
C SER A 204 -25.90 15.34 -8.04
N ILE A 205 -26.61 15.29 -6.90
CA ILE A 205 -26.42 14.23 -5.89
C ILE A 205 -26.61 12.84 -6.51
N PHE A 206 -27.66 12.61 -7.29
CA PHE A 206 -27.92 11.30 -7.88
C PHE A 206 -27.07 11.03 -9.14
N ALA A 207 -26.70 12.06 -9.92
CA ALA A 207 -25.75 11.89 -11.01
C ALA A 207 -24.38 11.44 -10.49
N THR A 208 -23.89 12.09 -9.43
CA THR A 208 -22.62 11.72 -8.77
C THR A 208 -22.68 10.33 -8.15
N LEU A 209 -23.83 9.92 -7.61
CA LEU A 209 -24.01 8.55 -7.09
C LEU A 209 -23.88 7.50 -8.20
N GLY A 210 -24.48 7.74 -9.37
CA GLY A 210 -24.33 6.88 -10.54
C GLY A 210 -22.89 6.83 -11.06
N GLN A 211 -22.24 7.99 -11.18
CA GLN A 211 -20.83 8.11 -11.56
C GLN A 211 -19.91 7.38 -10.58
N ALA A 212 -20.17 7.48 -9.27
CA ALA A 212 -19.43 6.77 -8.24
C ALA A 212 -19.55 5.25 -8.38
N ALA A 213 -20.74 4.74 -8.71
CA ALA A 213 -20.95 3.31 -8.92
C ALA A 213 -20.10 2.77 -10.09
N GLU A 214 -19.98 3.52 -11.20
CA GLU A 214 -19.13 3.13 -12.32
C GLU A 214 -17.64 3.09 -11.95
N VAL A 215 -17.17 4.11 -11.24
CA VAL A 215 -15.79 4.18 -10.73
C VAL A 215 -15.50 3.01 -9.79
N GLN A 216 -16.40 2.74 -8.84
CA GLN A 216 -16.22 1.69 -7.84
C GLN A 216 -16.31 0.28 -8.45
N ARG A 217 -17.16 0.08 -9.48
CA ARG A 217 -17.21 -1.17 -10.26
C ARG A 217 -15.85 -1.52 -10.86
N ALA A 218 -15.11 -0.52 -11.35
CA ALA A 218 -13.77 -0.70 -11.89
C ALA A 218 -12.67 -0.86 -10.80
N GLY A 219 -13.06 -0.88 -9.52
CA GLY A 219 -12.13 -0.92 -8.40
C GLY A 219 -11.52 0.43 -8.06
N GLY A 220 -12.18 1.54 -8.42
CA GLY A 220 -11.82 2.89 -7.99
C GLY A 220 -12.32 3.20 -6.57
N GLY A 221 -11.68 4.15 -5.89
CA GLY A 221 -12.19 4.77 -4.67
C GLY A 221 -12.72 6.18 -4.93
N THR A 222 -13.61 6.69 -4.09
CA THR A 222 -14.24 8.01 -4.33
C THR A 222 -14.20 8.91 -3.10
N GLY A 223 -13.80 10.16 -3.29
CA GLY A 223 -13.85 11.21 -2.28
C GLY A 223 -14.93 12.23 -2.60
N TYR A 224 -15.55 12.78 -1.57
CA TYR A 224 -16.64 13.74 -1.70
C TYR A 224 -16.50 14.88 -0.68
N ALA A 225 -16.78 16.09 -1.14
CA ALA A 225 -17.04 17.24 -0.27
C ALA A 225 -18.55 17.41 -0.12
N PHE A 226 -19.08 17.18 1.08
CA PHE A 226 -20.51 17.35 1.36
C PHE A 226 -20.86 18.78 1.83
N SER A 227 -19.85 19.63 2.00
CA SER A 227 -19.96 20.98 2.58
C SER A 227 -20.84 21.96 1.79
N ARG A 228 -21.14 21.66 0.52
CA ARG A 228 -21.99 22.52 -0.32
C ARG A 228 -23.49 22.26 -0.13
N LEU A 229 -23.86 21.09 0.39
CA LEU A 229 -25.25 20.75 0.60
C LEU A 229 -25.87 21.64 1.68
N ARG A 230 -27.13 22.04 1.49
CA ARG A 230 -27.84 22.80 2.52
C ARG A 230 -28.03 21.95 3.81
N PRO A 231 -28.05 22.59 5.00
CA PRO A 231 -28.20 21.88 6.26
C PRO A 231 -29.59 21.28 6.44
N ALA A 232 -29.70 20.33 7.35
CA ALA A 232 -30.97 19.76 7.77
C ALA A 232 -31.93 20.87 8.25
N GLY A 233 -33.20 20.77 7.85
CA GLY A 233 -34.21 21.79 8.16
C GLY A 233 -34.21 23.01 7.23
N ASP A 234 -33.22 23.20 6.34
CA ASP A 234 -33.26 24.32 5.38
C ASP A 234 -34.38 24.13 4.35
N ARG A 235 -34.90 25.24 3.83
CA ARG A 235 -36.08 25.24 2.96
C ARG A 235 -35.77 24.67 1.57
N VAL A 236 -36.66 23.82 1.05
CA VAL A 236 -36.65 23.36 -0.34
C VAL A 236 -37.69 24.15 -1.13
N ALA A 237 -37.23 25.13 -1.92
CA ALA A 237 -38.11 26.10 -2.58
C ALA A 237 -39.14 25.47 -3.51
N THR A 238 -38.80 24.37 -4.21
CA THR A 238 -39.65 23.73 -5.22
C THR A 238 -40.77 22.88 -4.62
N THR A 239 -40.54 22.23 -3.48
CA THR A 239 -41.53 21.34 -2.84
C THR A 239 -42.19 21.96 -1.62
N GLY A 240 -41.67 23.08 -1.10
CA GLY A 240 -42.12 23.70 0.15
C GLY A 240 -41.70 22.94 1.42
N GLY A 241 -41.01 21.80 1.28
CA GLY A 241 -40.53 20.98 2.41
C GLY A 241 -39.19 21.44 2.98
N THR A 242 -38.64 20.60 3.88
CA THR A 242 -37.34 20.79 4.53
C THR A 242 -36.31 19.79 4.03
N ALA A 243 -35.04 20.21 4.03
CA ALA A 243 -33.92 19.35 3.64
C ALA A 243 -33.54 18.38 4.76
N SER A 244 -33.04 17.20 4.39
CA SER A 244 -32.54 16.19 5.33
C SER A 244 -31.05 16.36 5.71
N GLY A 245 -30.34 17.29 5.09
CA GLY A 245 -28.93 17.59 5.35
C GLY A 245 -27.93 16.59 4.74
N PRO A 246 -26.63 16.94 4.71
CA PRO A 246 -25.56 16.10 4.16
C PRO A 246 -25.44 14.70 4.78
N VAL A 247 -25.66 14.54 6.09
CA VAL A 247 -25.49 13.24 6.77
C VAL A 247 -26.49 12.19 6.25
N SER A 248 -27.68 12.61 5.83
CA SER A 248 -28.67 11.73 5.20
C SER A 248 -28.19 11.19 3.85
N PHE A 249 -27.66 12.05 2.98
CA PHE A 249 -27.12 11.63 1.68
C PHE A 249 -25.82 10.83 1.81
N LEU A 250 -25.02 11.11 2.83
CA LEU A 250 -23.85 10.31 3.16
C LEU A 250 -24.22 8.84 3.42
N ARG A 251 -25.32 8.58 4.15
CA ARG A 251 -25.85 7.21 4.38
C ARG A 251 -26.31 6.56 3.08
N LEU A 252 -26.96 7.32 2.19
CA LEU A 252 -27.37 6.81 0.87
C LEU A 252 -26.15 6.34 0.05
N TYR A 253 -25.06 7.11 0.07
CA TYR A 253 -23.83 6.75 -0.63
C TYR A 253 -23.14 5.52 -0.02
N ASP A 254 -23.20 5.34 1.31
CA ASP A 254 -22.65 4.16 1.98
C ASP A 254 -23.38 2.88 1.57
N VAL A 255 -24.72 2.94 1.52
CA VAL A 255 -25.55 1.82 1.05
C VAL A 255 -25.24 1.50 -0.41
N ALA A 256 -25.13 2.51 -1.28
CA ALA A 256 -24.78 2.30 -2.68
C ALA A 256 -23.40 1.65 -2.84
N ALA A 257 -22.39 2.12 -2.09
CA ALA A 257 -21.04 1.55 -2.11
C ALA A 257 -21.04 0.08 -1.66
N ASN A 258 -21.85 -0.28 -0.66
CA ASN A 258 -22.01 -1.67 -0.23
C ASN A 258 -22.58 -2.55 -1.36
N VAL A 259 -23.63 -2.08 -2.04
CA VAL A 259 -24.26 -2.82 -3.16
C VAL A 259 -23.28 -3.03 -4.31
N VAL A 260 -22.54 -1.99 -4.71
CA VAL A 260 -21.55 -2.08 -5.81
C VAL A 260 -20.39 -3.00 -5.44
N SER A 261 -19.95 -2.99 -4.18
CA SER A 261 -18.84 -3.81 -3.69
C SER A 261 -19.10 -5.31 -3.80
N MET A 262 -20.36 -5.75 -3.69
CA MET A 262 -20.72 -7.17 -3.82
C MET A 262 -20.50 -7.73 -5.24
N GLY A 263 -20.60 -6.87 -6.27
CA GLY A 263 -20.32 -7.25 -7.67
C GLY A 263 -18.91 -6.90 -8.15
N GLY A 264 -18.14 -6.14 -7.36
CA GLY A 264 -16.83 -5.64 -7.73
C GLY A 264 -15.67 -6.56 -7.32
N ARG A 265 -14.50 -6.38 -7.95
CA ARG A 265 -13.26 -7.11 -7.59
C ARG A 265 -12.69 -6.73 -6.22
N ARG A 266 -13.14 -5.61 -5.63
CA ARG A 266 -12.72 -5.12 -4.33
C ARG A 266 -13.84 -4.31 -3.66
N ARG A 267 -13.76 -4.19 -2.33
CA ARG A 267 -14.61 -3.28 -1.56
C ARG A 267 -14.41 -1.82 -2.00
N GLY A 268 -15.50 -1.13 -2.27
CA GLY A 268 -15.55 0.31 -2.54
C GLY A 268 -15.15 1.08 -1.28
N ALA A 269 -14.22 2.02 -1.43
CA ALA A 269 -13.79 2.89 -0.34
C ALA A 269 -14.18 4.32 -0.67
N CYS A 270 -14.77 5.00 0.31
CA CYS A 270 -15.26 6.36 0.20
C CYS A 270 -14.56 7.27 1.23
N MET A 271 -14.36 8.55 0.87
CA MET A 271 -14.02 9.62 1.81
C MET A 271 -15.13 10.66 1.81
N ALA A 272 -15.55 11.09 2.99
CA ALA A 272 -16.41 12.25 3.15
C ALA A 272 -15.67 13.34 3.92
N VAL A 273 -15.67 14.55 3.35
CA VAL A 273 -15.22 15.76 4.03
C VAL A 273 -16.41 16.67 4.25
N LEU A 274 -16.56 17.14 5.49
CA LEU A 274 -17.47 18.22 5.86
C LEU A 274 -16.67 19.34 6.52
N ASP A 275 -16.89 20.57 6.08
CA ASP A 275 -16.22 21.76 6.62
C ASP A 275 -16.69 22.03 8.05
N ALA A 276 -15.77 22.39 8.95
CA ALA A 276 -16.07 22.64 10.35
C ALA A 276 -17.12 23.75 10.56
N SER A 277 -17.31 24.66 9.59
CA SER A 277 -18.32 25.71 9.63
C SER A 277 -19.71 25.25 9.18
N HIS A 278 -19.87 24.03 8.68
CA HIS A 278 -21.18 23.55 8.24
C HIS A 278 -22.13 23.40 9.44
N PRO A 279 -23.42 23.79 9.36
CA PRO A 279 -24.34 23.71 10.50
C PRO A 279 -24.56 22.29 11.04
N ASP A 280 -24.52 21.28 10.16
CA ASP A 280 -24.68 19.86 10.53
C ASP A 280 -23.35 19.19 10.95
N ILE A 281 -22.33 19.97 11.32
CA ILE A 281 -21.01 19.41 11.66
C ILE A 281 -21.02 18.49 12.88
N CYS A 282 -21.81 18.81 13.90
CA CYS A 282 -21.90 17.99 15.12
C CYS A 282 -22.43 16.58 14.79
N ASP A 283 -23.51 16.50 14.01
CA ASP A 283 -24.09 15.22 13.56
C ASP A 283 -23.11 14.43 12.71
N PHE A 284 -22.32 15.11 11.86
CA PHE A 284 -21.29 14.46 11.06
C PHE A 284 -20.17 13.86 11.91
N VAL A 285 -19.74 14.58 12.96
CA VAL A 285 -18.69 14.13 13.89
C VAL A 285 -19.12 12.89 14.67
N THR A 286 -20.37 12.84 15.14
CA THR A 286 -20.88 11.74 15.97
C THR A 286 -21.48 10.58 15.16
N ALA A 287 -21.63 10.73 13.84
CA ALA A 287 -22.34 9.79 12.97
C ALA A 287 -21.91 8.31 13.14
N LYS A 288 -20.61 8.06 13.34
CA LYS A 288 -20.06 6.71 13.53
C LYS A 288 -20.05 6.23 14.97
N THR A 289 -19.95 7.14 15.94
CA THR A 289 -20.03 6.76 17.36
C THR A 289 -21.45 6.38 17.75
N GLU A 290 -22.46 7.04 17.18
CA GLU A 290 -23.88 6.74 17.42
C GLU A 290 -24.38 5.53 16.64
N SER A 291 -23.76 5.22 15.50
CA SER A 291 -24.15 4.08 14.66
C SER A 291 -22.94 3.36 14.09
N PRO A 292 -22.23 2.53 14.88
CA PRO A 292 -21.00 1.86 14.45
C PRO A 292 -21.15 0.93 13.25
N SER A 293 -22.37 0.45 12.98
CA SER A 293 -22.72 -0.39 11.83
C SER A 293 -23.01 0.39 10.54
N HIS A 294 -23.13 1.72 10.62
CA HIS A 294 -23.35 2.60 9.47
C HIS A 294 -22.02 3.20 9.00
N LEU A 295 -21.97 3.66 7.74
CA LEU A 295 -20.81 4.35 7.17
C LEU A 295 -19.54 3.50 7.14
N THR A 296 -19.70 2.18 7.00
CA THR A 296 -18.59 1.23 7.02
C THR A 296 -17.71 1.30 5.76
N HIS A 297 -18.19 1.92 4.69
CA HIS A 297 -17.41 2.19 3.47
C HIS A 297 -16.77 3.57 3.46
N PHE A 298 -17.12 4.44 4.41
CA PHE A 298 -16.60 5.80 4.48
C PHE A 298 -15.49 5.93 5.51
N ASN A 299 -14.43 6.63 5.16
CA ASN A 299 -13.61 7.37 6.13
C ASN A 299 -14.18 8.77 6.25
N LEU A 300 -14.28 9.29 7.47
CA LEU A 300 -14.80 10.64 7.72
C LEU A 300 -13.65 11.57 8.06
N SER A 301 -13.67 12.79 7.55
CA SER A 301 -12.73 13.84 7.95
C SER A 301 -13.40 15.19 8.04
N VAL A 302 -13.03 15.96 9.06
CA VAL A 302 -13.45 17.35 9.18
C VAL A 302 -12.46 18.24 8.44
N GLY A 303 -12.98 19.04 7.51
CA GLY A 303 -12.23 20.10 6.86
C GLY A 303 -12.08 21.28 7.80
N VAL A 304 -10.85 21.63 8.17
CA VAL A 304 -10.55 22.74 9.10
C VAL A 304 -9.68 23.79 8.41
N ASP A 305 -9.94 25.05 8.73
CA ASP A 305 -9.12 26.19 8.33
C ASP A 305 -8.21 26.64 9.49
N ASP A 306 -7.25 27.53 9.20
CA ASP A 306 -6.34 28.06 10.22
C ASP A 306 -7.09 28.93 11.24
N ALA A 307 -8.24 29.52 10.87
CA ALA A 307 -9.02 30.38 11.74
C ALA A 307 -9.71 29.60 12.86
N PHE A 308 -10.31 28.45 12.54
CA PHE A 308 -10.90 27.52 13.49
C PHE A 308 -9.87 27.04 14.51
N LEU A 309 -8.71 26.55 14.05
CA LEU A 309 -7.69 26.01 14.95
C LEU A 309 -7.06 27.10 15.85
N ARG A 310 -6.88 28.32 15.35
CA ARG A 310 -6.51 29.47 16.20
C ARG A 310 -7.61 29.88 17.17
N ALA A 311 -8.88 29.65 16.84
CA ALA A 311 -9.98 29.88 17.77
C ALA A 311 -9.99 28.82 18.88
N VAL A 312 -9.71 27.56 18.55
CA VAL A 312 -9.51 26.48 19.54
C VAL A 312 -8.41 26.86 20.53
N GLU A 313 -7.22 27.23 20.06
CA GLU A 313 -6.09 27.58 20.93
C GLU A 313 -6.36 28.78 21.85
N ARG A 314 -7.24 29.70 21.43
CA ARG A 314 -7.53 30.95 22.17
C ARG A 314 -8.85 30.90 22.94
N GLY A 315 -9.56 29.78 22.95
CA GLY A 315 -10.90 29.69 23.55
C GLY A 315 -11.94 30.59 22.87
N GLY A 316 -11.81 30.82 21.56
CA GLY A 316 -12.66 31.70 20.78
C GLY A 316 -13.94 31.04 20.26
N ALA A 317 -14.82 31.85 19.67
CA ALA A 317 -16.04 31.38 19.01
C ALA A 317 -15.79 30.99 17.55
N HIS A 318 -16.47 29.94 17.11
CA HIS A 318 -16.56 29.47 15.73
C HIS A 318 -17.94 29.78 15.13
N ARG A 319 -18.00 30.06 13.83
CA ARG A 319 -19.25 30.40 13.12
C ARG A 319 -19.74 29.21 12.34
N LEU A 320 -21.03 28.89 12.48
CA LEU A 320 -21.73 27.96 11.60
C LEU A 320 -22.41 28.74 10.47
N VAL A 321 -22.08 28.41 9.23
CA VAL A 321 -22.44 29.16 8.02
C VAL A 321 -23.27 28.28 7.11
N ASN A 322 -24.49 28.72 6.76
CA ASN A 322 -25.29 28.01 5.78
C ASN A 322 -24.67 28.22 4.37
N PRO A 323 -24.22 27.15 3.69
CA PRO A 323 -23.45 27.26 2.44
C PRO A 323 -24.25 27.88 1.28
N ARG A 324 -25.58 27.74 1.29
CA ARG A 324 -26.48 28.31 0.27
C ARG A 324 -26.65 29.82 0.42
N THR A 325 -26.70 30.32 1.66
CA THR A 325 -26.99 31.74 1.94
C THR A 325 -25.75 32.56 2.27
N GLY A 326 -24.65 31.91 2.65
CA GLY A 326 -23.44 32.56 3.18
C GLY A 326 -23.64 33.22 4.56
N LYS A 327 -24.83 33.08 5.18
CA LYS A 327 -25.14 33.71 6.46
C LYS A 327 -24.68 32.83 7.61
N THR A 328 -24.13 33.46 8.65
CA THR A 328 -23.92 32.80 9.94
C THR A 328 -25.28 32.50 10.57
N VAL A 329 -25.57 31.23 10.81
CA VAL A 329 -26.82 30.75 11.41
C VAL A 329 -26.69 30.50 12.91
N ALA A 330 -25.47 30.18 13.37
CA ALA A 330 -25.17 29.98 14.78
C ALA A 330 -23.68 30.26 15.06
N ARG A 331 -23.35 30.38 16.34
CA ARG A 331 -21.97 30.43 16.84
C ARG A 331 -21.84 29.45 17.99
N MET A 332 -20.69 28.80 18.10
CA MET A 332 -20.38 27.89 19.20
C MET A 332 -18.92 28.07 19.64
N PRO A 333 -18.55 27.71 20.88
CA PRO A 333 -17.15 27.65 21.29
C PRO A 333 -16.37 26.72 20.36
N ALA A 334 -15.25 27.19 19.80
CA ALA A 334 -14.43 26.38 18.90
C ALA A 334 -13.87 25.12 19.60
N VAL A 335 -13.53 25.27 20.89
CA VAL A 335 -13.05 24.19 21.75
C VAL A 335 -14.09 23.07 21.87
N GLU A 336 -15.37 23.40 22.04
CA GLU A 336 -16.43 22.39 22.19
C GLU A 336 -16.54 21.50 20.95
N LEU A 337 -16.53 22.09 19.75
CA LEU A 337 -16.52 21.32 18.50
C LEU A 337 -15.25 20.47 18.37
N PHE A 338 -14.09 21.05 18.69
CA PHE A 338 -12.83 20.33 18.61
C PHE A 338 -12.74 19.16 19.60
N ASP A 339 -13.33 19.29 20.78
CA ASP A 339 -13.39 18.26 21.81
C ASP A 339 -14.30 17.11 21.35
N ALA A 340 -15.44 17.41 20.75
CA ALA A 340 -16.31 16.41 20.13
C ALA A 340 -15.57 15.64 19.02
N ILE A 341 -14.81 16.33 18.18
CA ILE A 341 -13.97 15.72 17.13
C ILE A 341 -12.95 14.75 17.76
N CYS A 342 -12.22 15.19 18.78
CA CYS A 342 -11.19 14.38 19.43
C CYS A 342 -11.80 13.17 20.13
N HIS A 343 -12.95 13.34 20.80
CA HIS A 343 -13.66 12.26 21.49
C HIS A 343 -14.17 11.19 20.49
N ALA A 344 -14.76 11.61 19.38
CA ALA A 344 -15.20 10.69 18.33
C ALA A 344 -14.01 9.90 17.74
N ALA A 345 -12.92 10.60 17.39
CA ALA A 345 -11.72 9.99 16.82
C ALA A 345 -11.05 9.01 17.80
N HIS A 346 -11.02 9.34 19.09
CA HIS A 346 -10.58 8.44 20.14
C HIS A 346 -11.46 7.18 20.20
N THR A 347 -12.78 7.36 20.16
CA THR A 347 -13.77 6.29 20.31
C THR A 347 -13.74 5.29 19.15
N CYS A 348 -13.78 5.76 17.90
CA CYS A 348 -13.97 4.90 16.72
C CYS A 348 -12.92 5.07 15.60
N GLY A 349 -11.93 5.94 15.78
CA GLY A 349 -10.90 6.25 14.78
C GLY A 349 -11.32 7.26 13.69
N ASP A 350 -12.52 7.84 13.80
CA ASP A 350 -13.03 8.90 12.92
C ASP A 350 -13.66 10.03 13.75
N PRO A 351 -13.66 11.29 13.27
CA PRO A 351 -13.11 11.72 11.99
C PRO A 351 -11.62 12.07 12.08
N GLY A 352 -10.91 11.94 10.95
CA GLY A 352 -9.61 12.59 10.74
C GLY A 352 -9.76 14.10 10.52
N LEU A 353 -8.64 14.80 10.32
CA LEU A 353 -8.64 16.21 9.93
C LEU A 353 -8.02 16.41 8.54
N VAL A 354 -8.63 17.31 7.77
CA VAL A 354 -8.12 17.81 6.49
C VAL A 354 -7.83 19.30 6.65
N PHE A 355 -6.57 19.70 6.56
CA PHE A 355 -6.15 21.10 6.77
C PHE A 355 -6.30 21.88 5.46
N LEU A 356 -7.51 22.42 5.24
CA LEU A 356 -7.92 22.96 3.95
C LEU A 356 -7.06 24.15 3.50
N ASP A 357 -6.63 25.01 4.43
CA ASP A 357 -5.75 26.14 4.10
C ASP A 357 -4.36 25.68 3.69
N THR A 358 -3.79 24.68 4.36
CA THR A 358 -2.50 24.10 3.99
C THR A 358 -2.56 23.44 2.61
N ILE A 359 -3.64 22.70 2.33
CA ILE A 359 -3.89 22.10 1.02
C ILE A 359 -4.01 23.17 -0.07
N ASN A 360 -4.82 24.20 0.15
CA ASN A 360 -5.08 25.21 -0.89
C ASN A 360 -3.90 26.17 -1.09
N ARG A 361 -3.10 26.47 -0.07
CA ARG A 361 -1.78 27.10 -0.25
C ARG A 361 -0.86 26.26 -1.15
N ALA A 362 -1.03 24.94 -1.14
CA ALA A 362 -0.28 24.01 -1.97
C ALA A 362 -0.94 23.66 -3.32
N ASN A 363 -2.15 24.18 -3.61
CA ASN A 363 -2.87 23.85 -4.84
C ASN A 363 -2.10 24.34 -6.08
N PRO A 364 -1.70 23.47 -7.02
CA PRO A 364 -0.96 23.88 -8.20
C PRO A 364 -1.80 24.72 -9.19
N VAL A 365 -3.12 24.56 -9.19
CA VAL A 365 -4.04 25.18 -10.16
C VAL A 365 -5.18 25.93 -9.45
N PRO A 366 -4.87 26.96 -8.63
CA PRO A 366 -5.87 27.64 -7.79
C PRO A 366 -6.97 28.34 -8.60
N ALA A 367 -6.68 28.79 -9.82
CA ALA A 367 -7.65 29.42 -10.71
C ALA A 367 -8.79 28.48 -11.13
N ARG A 368 -8.58 27.16 -11.06
CA ARG A 368 -9.59 26.14 -11.41
C ARG A 368 -10.55 25.80 -10.27
N GLY A 369 -10.26 26.27 -9.05
CA GLY A 369 -11.12 26.06 -7.90
C GLY A 369 -10.36 25.75 -6.63
N ARG A 370 -11.11 25.71 -5.53
CA ARG A 370 -10.64 25.34 -4.22
C ARG A 370 -10.75 23.82 -4.04
N ILE A 371 -9.71 23.20 -3.47
CA ILE A 371 -9.74 21.80 -3.08
C ILE A 371 -10.49 21.69 -1.76
N GLU A 372 -11.57 20.91 -1.74
CA GLU A 372 -12.49 20.77 -0.60
C GLU A 372 -12.52 19.36 -0.04
N ALA A 373 -11.99 18.37 -0.77
CA ALA A 373 -11.92 16.99 -0.35
C ALA A 373 -10.61 16.33 -0.82
N THR A 374 -10.45 15.09 -0.40
CA THR A 374 -9.34 14.21 -0.77
C THR A 374 -9.90 12.86 -1.18
N ASN A 375 -9.08 12.05 -1.84
CA ASN A 375 -9.38 10.65 -2.10
C ASN A 375 -9.53 9.84 -0.78
N PRO A 376 -10.05 8.59 -0.83
CA PRO A 376 -10.31 7.72 0.34
C PRO A 376 -9.20 7.59 1.38
N CYS A 377 -7.94 7.74 0.97
CA CYS A 377 -6.77 7.49 1.81
C CYS A 377 -6.08 8.77 2.30
N GLY A 378 -6.55 9.96 1.89
CA GLY A 378 -6.08 11.25 2.41
C GLY A 378 -4.77 11.79 1.82
N GLU A 379 -4.13 11.06 0.90
CA GLU A 379 -2.84 11.41 0.30
C GLU A 379 -2.95 12.26 -0.96
N VAL A 380 -4.12 12.35 -1.61
CA VAL A 380 -4.30 13.18 -2.80
C VAL A 380 -5.53 14.08 -2.66
N PRO A 381 -5.30 15.32 -2.18
CA PRO A 381 -6.28 16.39 -2.28
C PRO A 381 -6.50 16.75 -3.76
N LEU A 382 -7.75 16.68 -4.21
CA LEU A 382 -8.12 16.77 -5.63
C LEU A 382 -9.28 17.74 -5.83
N LEU A 383 -9.29 18.41 -6.97
CA LEU A 383 -10.47 19.11 -7.48
C LEU A 383 -11.50 18.09 -7.98
N PRO A 384 -12.76 18.51 -8.17
CA PRO A 384 -13.78 17.65 -8.79
C PRO A 384 -13.30 17.03 -10.10
N TYR A 385 -13.64 15.75 -10.27
CA TYR A 385 -13.30 14.88 -11.39
C TYR A 385 -11.82 14.58 -11.59
N GLU A 386 -10.90 15.15 -10.81
CA GLU A 386 -9.50 14.77 -10.93
C GLU A 386 -9.25 13.36 -10.39
N SER A 387 -8.26 12.69 -10.99
CA SER A 387 -7.92 11.31 -10.71
C SER A 387 -6.57 11.15 -10.02
N CYS A 388 -6.42 9.99 -9.38
CA CYS A 388 -5.27 9.62 -8.59
C CYS A 388 -4.46 8.52 -9.30
N ASN A 389 -3.45 8.92 -10.08
CA ASN A 389 -2.51 8.01 -10.77
C ASN A 389 -1.29 7.77 -9.88
N LEU A 390 -1.27 6.63 -9.19
CA LEU A 390 -0.30 6.38 -8.13
C LEU A 390 0.65 5.24 -8.46
N GLY A 391 1.86 5.35 -7.93
CA GLY A 391 2.81 4.25 -7.86
C GLY A 391 3.79 4.44 -6.72
N SER A 392 4.56 3.41 -6.41
CA SER A 392 5.46 3.44 -5.25
C SER A 392 6.78 2.75 -5.54
N VAL A 393 7.88 3.44 -5.22
CA VAL A 393 9.23 2.87 -5.25
C VAL A 393 9.42 2.00 -4.01
N ASN A 394 9.94 0.80 -4.22
CA ASN A 394 10.25 -0.13 -3.13
C ASN A 394 11.64 0.18 -2.55
N LEU A 395 11.67 0.86 -1.39
CA LEU A 395 12.93 1.26 -0.76
C LEU A 395 13.77 0.06 -0.30
N ALA A 396 13.15 -1.08 0.01
CA ALA A 396 13.86 -2.31 0.36
C ALA A 396 14.65 -2.91 -0.81
N ARG A 397 14.40 -2.45 -2.05
CA ARG A 397 15.14 -2.83 -3.26
C ARG A 397 16.19 -1.81 -3.68
N MET A 398 16.29 -0.68 -2.95
CA MET A 398 17.24 0.39 -3.25
C MET A 398 18.50 0.29 -2.38
N ILE A 399 18.80 -0.89 -1.82
CA ILE A 399 19.91 -1.10 -0.89
C ILE A 399 20.94 -2.01 -1.56
N THR A 400 22.20 -1.56 -1.57
CA THR A 400 23.34 -2.29 -2.10
C THR A 400 24.46 -2.24 -1.07
N ASN A 401 25.03 -3.40 -0.72
CA ASN A 401 26.15 -3.51 0.24
C ASN A 401 25.90 -2.78 1.58
N GLY A 402 24.68 -2.89 2.12
CA GLY A 402 24.32 -2.25 3.40
C GLY A 402 24.13 -0.74 3.34
N HIS A 403 24.08 -0.14 2.15
CA HIS A 403 23.86 1.30 1.96
C HIS A 403 22.73 1.57 0.97
N LEU A 404 22.06 2.71 1.12
CA LEU A 404 21.08 3.18 0.16
C LEU A 404 21.77 3.59 -1.15
N ASP A 405 21.35 2.98 -2.26
CA ASP A 405 21.78 3.31 -3.61
C ASP A 405 20.99 4.51 -4.14
N TRP A 406 21.57 5.70 -3.96
CA TRP A 406 20.97 6.98 -4.34
C TRP A 406 20.81 7.17 -5.85
N ASP A 407 21.63 6.48 -6.65
CA ASP A 407 21.60 6.60 -8.11
C ASP A 407 20.55 5.67 -8.69
N ARG A 408 20.45 4.44 -8.19
CA ARG A 408 19.34 3.54 -8.53
C ARG A 408 18.00 4.14 -8.13
N LEU A 409 17.90 4.73 -6.92
CA LEU A 409 16.70 5.43 -6.47
C LEU A 409 16.28 6.54 -7.45
N GLY A 410 17.24 7.34 -7.92
CA GLY A 410 16.99 8.38 -8.93
C GLY A 410 16.52 7.82 -10.26
N ALA A 411 17.21 6.80 -10.79
CA ALA A 411 16.89 6.17 -12.07
C ALA A 411 15.49 5.53 -12.07
N VAL A 412 15.16 4.78 -11.02
CA VAL A 412 13.83 4.16 -10.84
C VAL A 412 12.74 5.23 -10.74
N THR A 413 13.01 6.32 -10.01
CA THR A 413 12.07 7.45 -9.87
C THR A 413 11.73 8.08 -11.23
N GLU A 414 12.72 8.32 -12.08
CA GLU A 414 12.50 8.98 -13.37
C GLU A 414 11.67 8.11 -14.33
N VAL A 415 11.95 6.81 -14.39
CA VAL A 415 11.16 5.85 -15.19
C VAL A 415 9.74 5.70 -14.65
N ALA A 416 9.59 5.66 -13.31
CA ALA A 416 8.28 5.57 -12.67
C ALA A 416 7.39 6.79 -12.94
N VAL A 417 7.97 8.01 -13.00
CA VAL A 417 7.21 9.21 -13.38
C VAL A 417 6.70 9.10 -14.82
N ARG A 418 7.54 8.64 -15.75
CA ARG A 418 7.12 8.44 -17.15
C ARG A 418 6.00 7.40 -17.27
N PHE A 419 6.15 6.27 -16.57
CA PHE A 419 5.09 5.25 -16.47
C PHE A 419 3.76 5.86 -16.00
N LEU A 420 3.78 6.67 -14.94
CA LEU A 420 2.57 7.28 -14.40
C LEU A 420 1.97 8.37 -15.30
N ASP A 421 2.79 9.10 -16.07
CA ASP A 421 2.29 10.02 -17.09
C ASP A 421 1.59 9.28 -18.23
N ASP A 422 2.16 8.16 -18.69
CA ASP A 422 1.60 7.31 -19.74
C ASP A 422 0.26 6.66 -19.33
N VAL A 423 0.11 6.32 -18.05
CA VAL A 423 -1.15 5.82 -17.47
C VAL A 423 -2.31 6.77 -17.74
N ILE A 424 -2.08 8.09 -17.73
CA ILE A 424 -3.14 9.09 -17.99
C ILE A 424 -3.69 8.93 -19.40
N ASP A 425 -2.82 8.64 -20.37
CA ASP A 425 -3.14 8.62 -21.80
C ASP A 425 -3.85 7.31 -22.18
N VAL A 426 -3.39 6.17 -21.67
CA VAL A 426 -3.98 4.85 -21.99
C VAL A 426 -5.22 4.49 -21.16
N SER A 427 -5.51 5.21 -20.08
CA SER A 427 -6.64 4.92 -19.21
C SER A 427 -7.98 5.19 -19.89
N ARG A 428 -8.93 4.27 -19.75
CA ARG A 428 -10.31 4.39 -20.25
C ARG A 428 -11.19 4.97 -19.15
N TYR A 429 -11.49 6.26 -19.26
CA TYR A 429 -12.35 6.95 -18.30
C TYR A 429 -13.83 6.67 -18.62
N PRO A 430 -14.66 6.34 -17.61
CA PRO A 430 -16.06 5.95 -17.83
C PRO A 430 -16.94 7.11 -18.33
N PHE A 431 -16.55 8.36 -18.08
CA PHE A 431 -17.28 9.53 -18.56
C PHE A 431 -16.34 10.71 -18.87
N PRO A 432 -16.74 11.63 -19.77
CA PRO A 432 -15.86 12.68 -20.32
C PRO A 432 -15.24 13.61 -19.27
N GLU A 433 -16.00 13.98 -18.24
CA GLU A 433 -15.58 14.94 -17.23
C GLU A 433 -14.34 14.46 -16.47
N LEU A 434 -14.23 13.16 -16.20
CA LEU A 434 -13.02 12.55 -15.63
C LEU A 434 -11.84 12.63 -16.57
N ALA A 435 -12.05 12.32 -17.84
CA ALA A 435 -10.99 12.32 -18.84
C ALA A 435 -10.42 13.73 -19.03
N GLU A 436 -11.31 14.72 -19.14
CA GLU A 436 -10.97 16.13 -19.29
C GLU A 436 -10.20 16.63 -18.06
N ALA A 437 -10.72 16.39 -16.85
CA ALA A 437 -10.06 16.84 -15.62
C ALA A 437 -8.69 16.18 -15.42
N ALA A 438 -8.58 14.86 -15.62
CA ALA A 438 -7.33 14.13 -15.50
C ALA A 438 -6.27 14.62 -16.51
N ARG A 439 -6.65 14.83 -17.77
CA ARG A 439 -5.74 15.33 -18.82
C ARG A 439 -5.39 16.80 -18.64
N ALA A 440 -6.29 17.62 -18.10
CA ALA A 440 -6.07 19.06 -17.94
C ALA A 440 -4.96 19.39 -16.93
N SER A 441 -4.87 18.67 -15.81
CA SER A 441 -3.86 18.89 -14.78
C SER A 441 -2.75 17.82 -14.77
N ARG A 442 -2.98 16.67 -15.42
CA ARG A 442 -2.05 15.53 -15.50
C ARG A 442 -1.43 15.17 -14.14
N LYS A 443 -2.24 15.20 -13.07
CA LYS A 443 -1.76 14.89 -11.72
C LYS A 443 -1.38 13.41 -11.61
N ILE A 444 -0.19 13.17 -11.07
CA ILE A 444 0.28 11.86 -10.65
C ILE A 444 0.73 11.91 -9.19
N GLY A 445 1.01 10.74 -8.62
CA GLY A 445 1.51 10.61 -7.26
C GLY A 445 2.48 9.44 -7.11
N LEU A 446 3.77 9.73 -7.25
CA LEU A 446 4.84 8.80 -6.95
C LEU A 446 5.20 8.88 -5.47
N GLY A 447 5.09 7.74 -4.79
CA GLY A 447 5.42 7.56 -3.38
C GLY A 447 6.46 6.46 -3.16
N VAL A 448 6.45 5.91 -1.96
CA VAL A 448 7.35 4.85 -1.53
C VAL A 448 6.60 3.74 -0.80
N MET A 449 7.23 2.59 -0.70
CA MET A 449 6.91 1.53 0.24
C MET A 449 8.21 0.99 0.84
N GLY A 450 8.13 0.25 1.94
CA GLY A 450 9.29 -0.39 2.53
C GLY A 450 10.24 0.53 3.30
N LEU A 451 9.74 1.67 3.82
CA LEU A 451 10.58 2.56 4.63
C LEU A 451 11.08 1.85 5.91
N ALA A 452 10.24 1.04 6.56
CA ALA A 452 10.66 0.34 7.77
C ALA A 452 11.78 -0.67 7.48
N GLU A 453 11.69 -1.42 6.36
CA GLU A 453 12.76 -2.32 5.95
C GLU A 453 14.05 -1.57 5.60
N LEU A 454 13.96 -0.39 4.97
CA LEU A 454 15.13 0.45 4.71
C LEU A 454 15.85 0.82 6.01
N LEU A 455 15.11 1.38 6.97
CA LEU A 455 15.68 1.81 8.25
C LEU A 455 16.25 0.62 9.03
N ALA A 456 15.50 -0.48 9.11
CA ALA A 456 15.92 -1.69 9.83
C ALA A 456 17.18 -2.32 9.21
N THR A 457 17.29 -2.37 7.88
CA THR A 457 18.47 -2.90 7.19
C THR A 457 19.72 -2.04 7.45
N LEU A 458 19.54 -0.73 7.67
CA LEU A 458 20.62 0.19 8.03
C LEU A 458 20.91 0.22 9.55
N GLY A 459 20.18 -0.55 10.36
CA GLY A 459 20.29 -0.53 11.82
C GLY A 459 19.72 0.74 12.47
N ILE A 460 18.95 1.54 11.74
CA ILE A 460 18.41 2.82 12.21
C ILE A 460 17.02 2.59 12.82
N PRO A 461 16.78 2.94 14.09
CA PRO A 461 15.43 2.86 14.67
C PRO A 461 14.46 3.80 13.96
N TYR A 462 13.24 3.32 13.68
CA TYR A 462 12.20 4.12 13.03
C TYR A 462 11.88 5.40 13.82
N ASP A 463 11.80 5.29 15.14
CA ASP A 463 11.50 6.33 16.10
C ASP A 463 12.76 7.02 16.64
N SER A 464 13.65 7.40 15.72
CA SER A 464 14.86 8.16 16.01
C SER A 464 14.94 9.42 15.16
N ASP A 465 15.70 10.41 15.62
CA ASP A 465 15.96 11.62 14.83
C ASP A 465 16.68 11.29 13.52
N GLU A 466 17.55 10.28 13.54
CA GLU A 466 18.23 9.78 12.34
C GLU A 466 17.25 9.19 11.33
N GLY A 467 16.34 8.32 11.78
CA GLY A 467 15.29 7.74 10.93
C GLY A 467 14.41 8.82 10.28
N VAL A 468 13.98 9.81 11.07
CA VAL A 468 13.20 10.96 10.57
C VAL A 468 13.99 11.79 9.56
N ARG A 469 15.29 12.04 9.81
CA ARG A 469 16.15 12.77 8.87
C ARG A 469 16.33 12.00 7.57
N LEU A 470 16.63 10.70 7.63
CA LEU A 470 16.84 9.86 6.46
C LEU A 470 15.57 9.76 5.61
N ALA A 471 14.41 9.54 6.22
CA ALA A 471 13.13 9.52 5.51
C ALA A 471 12.88 10.83 4.74
N GLY A 472 13.17 11.98 5.36
CA GLY A 472 13.12 13.28 4.69
C GLY A 472 14.12 13.40 3.53
N GLN A 473 15.35 12.90 3.69
CA GLN A 473 16.37 12.91 2.63
C GLN A 473 15.98 12.03 1.44
N VAL A 474 15.45 10.83 1.69
CA VAL A 474 14.94 9.91 0.66
C VAL A 474 13.85 10.59 -0.15
N MET A 475 12.84 11.14 0.51
CA MET A 475 11.73 11.80 -0.17
C MET A 475 12.17 13.07 -0.89
N ARG A 476 13.14 13.82 -0.36
CA ARG A 476 13.75 14.96 -1.06
C ARG A 476 14.44 14.53 -2.36
N ARG A 477 15.17 13.40 -2.35
CA ARG A 477 15.82 12.86 -3.57
C ARG A 477 14.77 12.45 -4.59
N ILE A 478 13.74 11.73 -4.17
CA ILE A 478 12.63 11.32 -5.05
C ILE A 478 11.94 12.55 -5.65
N GLN A 479 11.57 13.55 -4.84
CA GLN A 479 10.92 14.76 -5.35
C GLN A 479 11.78 15.48 -6.40
N ARG A 480 13.08 15.60 -6.16
CA ARG A 480 14.01 16.22 -7.12
C ARG A 480 14.03 15.48 -8.46
N HIS A 481 14.24 14.16 -8.44
CA HIS A 481 14.27 13.37 -9.67
C HIS A 481 12.90 13.32 -10.35
N ALA A 482 11.81 13.26 -9.58
CA ALA A 482 10.46 13.24 -10.12
C ALA A 482 10.12 14.57 -10.82
N HIS A 483 10.47 15.71 -10.23
CA HIS A 483 10.30 17.02 -10.87
C HIS A 483 11.19 17.19 -12.10
N LEU A 484 12.41 16.64 -12.09
CA LEU A 484 13.30 16.63 -13.25
C LEU A 484 12.72 15.80 -14.40
N ALA A 485 12.20 14.61 -14.11
CA ALA A 485 11.51 13.77 -15.09
C ALA A 485 10.29 14.49 -15.69
N SER A 486 9.46 15.13 -14.85
CA SER A 486 8.31 15.89 -15.33
C SER A 486 8.70 17.10 -16.20
N ARG A 487 9.86 17.74 -15.95
CA ARG A 487 10.40 18.80 -16.80
C ARG A 487 10.86 18.26 -18.16
N ARG A 488 11.63 17.17 -18.18
CA ARG A 488 12.08 16.51 -19.41
C ARG A 488 10.90 16.03 -20.25
N LEU A 489 9.87 15.45 -19.62
CA LEU A 489 8.63 15.10 -20.32
C LEU A 489 7.91 16.32 -20.87
N ALA A 490 8.04 17.49 -20.25
CA ALA A 490 7.45 18.72 -20.78
C ALA A 490 8.20 19.23 -22.02
N GLU A 491 9.51 19.03 -22.07
CA GLU A 491 10.33 19.32 -23.26
C GLU A 491 9.97 18.37 -24.40
N ASP A 492 9.78 17.07 -24.10
CA ASP A 492 9.45 16.04 -25.09
C ASP A 492 7.99 16.11 -25.58
N ARG A 493 7.04 16.38 -24.68
CA ARG A 493 5.58 16.17 -24.90
C ARG A 493 4.73 17.43 -24.72
N GLY A 494 5.35 18.55 -24.34
CA GLY A 494 4.65 19.75 -23.89
C GLY A 494 4.22 19.70 -22.42
N SER A 495 4.02 20.88 -21.84
CA SER A 495 3.51 21.01 -20.45
C SER A 495 2.06 20.53 -20.32
N PHE A 496 1.59 20.29 -19.08
CA PHE A 496 0.16 20.00 -18.89
C PHE A 496 -0.72 21.14 -19.42
N PRO A 497 -1.93 20.85 -19.95
CA PRO A 497 -2.76 21.84 -20.65
C PRO A 497 -3.05 23.12 -19.86
N THR A 498 -3.18 23.02 -18.54
CA THR A 498 -3.51 24.15 -17.65
C THR A 498 -2.28 24.81 -17.02
N PHE A 499 -1.08 24.58 -17.56
CA PHE A 499 0.17 25.08 -16.98
C PHE A 499 0.25 26.60 -16.92
N ALA A 500 -0.21 27.31 -17.94
CA ALA A 500 -0.17 28.78 -18.00
C ALA A 500 -0.94 29.44 -16.84
N ASP A 501 -2.08 28.85 -16.45
CA ASP A 501 -2.94 29.34 -15.35
C ASP A 501 -2.55 28.76 -13.98
N SER A 502 -1.49 27.95 -13.95
CA SER A 502 -1.01 27.32 -12.72
C SER A 502 -0.04 28.24 -11.98
N ARG A 503 0.10 28.03 -10.66
CA ARG A 503 1.16 28.70 -9.88
C ARG A 503 2.57 28.30 -10.32
N LEU A 504 2.70 27.22 -11.10
CA LEU A 504 3.96 26.67 -11.57
C LEU A 504 4.46 27.36 -12.85
N ALA A 505 3.64 28.20 -13.50
CA ALA A 505 3.99 28.92 -14.73
C ALA A 505 5.33 29.67 -14.62
N ARG A 506 5.66 30.19 -13.43
CA ARG A 506 6.92 30.91 -13.15
C ARG A 506 8.13 30.01 -12.88
N SER A 507 7.96 28.69 -12.75
CA SER A 507 8.98 27.72 -12.32
C SER A 507 9.58 26.88 -13.45
N GLY A 508 9.24 27.22 -14.69
CA GLY A 508 9.61 26.51 -15.91
C GLY A 508 8.61 25.40 -16.30
N PRO A 509 8.62 24.96 -17.58
CA PRO A 509 7.71 23.94 -18.11
C PRO A 509 7.64 22.67 -17.26
N ARG A 510 6.44 22.10 -17.12
CA ARG A 510 6.22 20.83 -16.40
C ARG A 510 5.13 20.02 -17.06
N ARG A 511 5.32 18.71 -17.15
CA ARG A 511 4.35 17.78 -17.72
C ARG A 511 3.17 17.52 -16.78
N ASN A 512 3.36 17.65 -15.47
CA ASN A 512 2.38 17.28 -14.46
C ASN A 512 2.21 18.42 -13.44
N ALA A 513 0.97 18.76 -13.09
CA ALA A 513 0.69 19.78 -12.05
C ALA A 513 1.10 19.32 -10.64
N GLN A 514 1.20 18.00 -10.43
CA GLN A 514 1.58 17.35 -9.19
C GLN A 514 2.29 16.04 -9.53
N VAL A 515 3.38 15.71 -8.84
CA VAL A 515 4.22 14.55 -9.18
C VAL A 515 4.32 13.54 -8.04
N THR A 516 4.44 14.01 -6.81
CA THR A 516 4.72 13.15 -5.64
C THR A 516 3.54 13.06 -4.68
N SER A 517 3.28 11.86 -4.18
CA SER A 517 2.27 11.54 -3.15
C SER A 517 2.65 10.25 -2.43
N VAL A 518 2.45 10.16 -1.12
CA VAL A 518 2.71 8.92 -0.36
C VAL A 518 1.38 8.28 0.00
N ALA A 519 1.00 7.30 -0.82
CA ALA A 519 -0.22 6.51 -0.65
C ALA A 519 -0.02 5.32 0.28
N PRO A 520 -1.11 4.78 0.87
CA PRO A 520 -1.01 3.47 1.50
C PRO A 520 -0.82 2.42 0.42
N THR A 521 0.14 1.52 0.62
CA THR A 521 0.47 0.49 -0.37
C THR A 521 0.00 -0.90 0.05
N GLY A 522 -1.08 -1.00 0.84
CA GLY A 522 -1.47 -2.25 1.53
C GLY A 522 -1.45 -3.53 0.69
N THR A 523 -1.98 -3.53 -0.53
CA THR A 523 -1.92 -4.74 -1.38
C THR A 523 -0.63 -4.86 -2.18
N ILE A 524 -0.06 -3.75 -2.69
CA ILE A 524 1.15 -3.82 -3.51
C ILE A 524 2.41 -4.05 -2.67
N SER A 525 2.42 -3.62 -1.41
CA SER A 525 3.48 -3.93 -0.45
C SER A 525 3.44 -5.40 -0.02
N LEU A 526 2.24 -6.01 0.06
CA LEU A 526 2.10 -7.46 0.23
C LEU A 526 2.68 -8.22 -0.97
N ILE A 527 2.41 -7.77 -2.20
CA ILE A 527 3.02 -8.33 -3.42
C ILE A 527 4.54 -8.18 -3.38
N ALA A 528 5.05 -7.01 -2.99
CA ALA A 528 6.46 -6.71 -2.90
C ALA A 528 7.17 -7.35 -1.69
N GLY A 529 6.42 -7.86 -0.71
CA GLY A 529 6.93 -8.44 0.53
C GLY A 529 7.58 -7.42 1.48
N THR A 530 6.95 -6.24 1.66
CA THR A 530 7.51 -5.11 2.43
C THR A 530 6.39 -4.32 3.16
N THR A 531 6.76 -3.40 4.05
CA THR A 531 5.83 -2.49 4.75
C THR A 531 5.14 -1.49 3.82
N ALA A 532 3.93 -1.09 4.22
CA ALA A 532 3.11 -0.18 3.44
C ALA A 532 3.57 1.27 3.58
N GLY A 533 3.68 2.01 2.47
CA GLY A 533 3.96 3.45 2.48
C GLY A 533 5.22 3.79 3.28
N ILE A 534 5.02 4.71 4.24
CA ILE A 534 5.98 5.06 5.27
C ILE A 534 5.60 4.49 6.64
N GLU A 535 4.74 3.48 6.71
CA GLU A 535 4.32 2.89 7.99
C GLU A 535 5.44 2.06 8.63
N PRO A 536 5.52 2.01 9.97
CA PRO A 536 6.39 1.07 10.65
C PRO A 536 5.87 -0.36 10.47
N MET A 537 6.67 -1.34 10.88
CA MET A 537 6.24 -2.75 10.87
C MET A 537 5.05 -2.93 11.82
N PHE A 538 3.98 -3.57 11.36
CA PHE A 538 2.87 -3.92 12.25
C PHE A 538 3.28 -5.02 13.23
N ALA A 539 3.90 -6.08 12.69
CA ALA A 539 4.45 -7.21 13.42
C ALA A 539 5.68 -7.75 12.67
N ILE A 540 6.58 -8.39 13.40
CA ILE A 540 7.79 -8.99 12.82
C ILE A 540 7.53 -10.43 12.38
N ALA A 541 6.75 -11.17 13.15
CA ALA A 541 6.24 -12.49 12.79
C ALA A 541 4.77 -12.57 13.16
N PHE A 542 3.97 -13.27 12.36
CA PHE A 542 2.56 -13.52 12.62
C PHE A 542 2.07 -14.77 11.90
N THR A 543 1.00 -15.37 12.41
CA THR A 543 0.38 -16.55 11.79
C THR A 543 -0.77 -16.12 10.90
N ARG A 544 -0.77 -16.59 9.65
CA ARG A 544 -1.86 -16.35 8.70
C ARG A 544 -2.52 -17.68 8.29
N ALA A 545 -3.84 -17.73 8.39
CA ALA A 545 -4.62 -18.82 7.81
C ALA A 545 -4.72 -18.64 6.28
N ILE A 546 -4.18 -19.59 5.50
CA ILE A 546 -4.26 -19.59 4.04
C ILE A 546 -4.54 -21.03 3.56
N VAL A 547 -5.62 -21.23 2.79
CA VAL A 547 -6.03 -22.55 2.25
C VAL A 547 -6.09 -23.65 3.33
N GLY A 548 -6.75 -23.36 4.46
CA GLY A 548 -6.91 -24.35 5.55
C GLY A 548 -5.65 -24.68 6.33
N ARG A 549 -4.54 -23.93 6.14
CA ARG A 549 -3.30 -24.07 6.91
C ARG A 549 -2.96 -22.77 7.63
N HIS A 550 -2.39 -22.88 8.82
CA HIS A 550 -1.78 -21.76 9.53
C HIS A 550 -0.30 -21.69 9.17
N LEU A 551 0.10 -20.63 8.47
CA LEU A 551 1.49 -20.40 8.08
C LEU A 551 2.07 -19.26 8.90
N LEU A 552 3.22 -19.52 9.51
CA LEU A 552 4.03 -18.50 10.17
C LEU A 552 4.72 -17.66 9.10
N GLU A 553 4.34 -16.39 8.99
CA GLU A 553 5.01 -15.41 8.13
C GLU A 553 5.95 -14.55 8.98
N VAL A 554 7.19 -14.43 8.53
CA VAL A 554 8.21 -13.58 9.13
C VAL A 554 8.53 -12.45 8.17
N ASN A 555 8.79 -11.26 8.70
CA ASN A 555 9.28 -10.16 7.91
C ASN A 555 10.57 -10.59 7.18
N PRO A 556 10.64 -10.48 5.83
CA PRO A 556 11.79 -10.97 5.08
C PRO A 556 13.11 -10.28 5.41
N CYS A 557 13.10 -9.02 5.89
CA CYS A 557 14.30 -8.33 6.34
C CYS A 557 14.81 -8.94 7.66
N PHE A 558 13.91 -9.17 8.62
CA PHE A 558 14.26 -9.81 9.88
C PHE A 558 14.74 -11.26 9.70
N ASP A 559 14.05 -12.05 8.87
CA ASP A 559 14.46 -13.44 8.57
C ASP A 559 15.87 -13.50 7.97
N ARG A 560 16.19 -12.63 7.01
CA ARG A 560 17.54 -12.54 6.44
C ARG A 560 18.57 -12.14 7.50
N LEU A 561 18.32 -11.07 8.26
CA LEU A 561 19.23 -10.60 9.28
C LEU A 561 19.51 -11.68 10.34
N ALA A 562 18.47 -12.36 10.81
CA ALA A 562 18.58 -13.40 11.83
C ALA A 562 19.40 -14.60 11.34
N ARG A 563 19.26 -14.96 10.06
CA ARG A 563 20.04 -16.03 9.43
C ARG A 563 21.48 -15.60 9.20
N ASP A 564 21.70 -14.40 8.67
CA ASP A 564 23.03 -13.88 8.38
C ASP A 564 23.87 -13.67 9.66
N GLN A 565 23.22 -13.37 10.78
CA GLN A 565 23.87 -13.26 12.11
C GLN A 565 23.81 -14.57 12.93
N GLY A 566 23.34 -15.68 12.37
CA GLY A 566 23.37 -17.00 13.01
C GLY A 566 22.48 -17.18 14.24
N PHE A 567 21.49 -16.31 14.46
CA PHE A 567 20.57 -16.40 15.61
C PHE A 567 19.16 -16.87 15.26
N TYR A 568 18.86 -17.14 13.97
CA TYR A 568 17.57 -17.64 13.54
C TYR A 568 17.27 -19.02 14.17
N ARG A 569 16.10 -19.14 14.80
CA ARG A 569 15.54 -20.42 15.32
C ARG A 569 14.03 -20.42 15.14
N ASP A 570 13.42 -21.57 14.87
CA ASP A 570 11.97 -21.64 14.71
C ASP A 570 11.24 -21.29 16.01
N GLU A 571 11.81 -21.65 17.16
CA GLU A 571 11.30 -21.28 18.48
C GLU A 571 11.34 -19.77 18.69
N LEU A 572 12.43 -19.11 18.26
CA LEU A 572 12.55 -17.65 18.32
C LEU A 572 11.42 -16.97 17.53
N VAL A 573 11.18 -17.43 16.30
CA VAL A 573 10.13 -16.84 15.46
C VAL A 573 8.74 -17.08 16.08
N ALA A 574 8.48 -18.27 16.61
CA ALA A 574 7.23 -18.57 17.30
C ALA A 574 7.03 -17.68 18.54
N GLU A 575 8.08 -17.47 19.34
CA GLU A 575 8.07 -16.56 20.50
C GLU A 575 7.81 -15.10 20.07
N ILE A 576 8.44 -14.63 18.99
CA ILE A 576 8.21 -13.28 18.44
C ILE A 576 6.75 -13.15 17.97
N ALA A 577 6.20 -14.16 17.30
CA ALA A 577 4.82 -14.13 16.82
C ALA A 577 3.79 -14.04 17.95
N GLN A 578 4.08 -14.65 19.11
CA GLN A 578 3.25 -14.52 20.32
C GLN A 578 3.40 -13.16 21.01
N ARG A 579 4.62 -12.59 21.02
CA ARG A 579 4.91 -11.31 21.66
C ARG A 579 4.49 -10.10 20.82
N GLY A 580 4.42 -10.25 19.50
CA GLY A 580 4.10 -9.20 18.54
C GLY A 580 5.30 -8.34 18.09
N GLY A 581 6.26 -8.08 18.98
CA GLY A 581 7.44 -7.25 18.71
C GLY A 581 8.73 -7.78 19.38
N VAL A 582 9.86 -7.12 19.09
CA VAL A 582 11.20 -7.54 19.57
C VAL A 582 11.84 -6.57 20.55
N ARG A 583 11.33 -5.34 20.72
CA ARG A 583 12.02 -4.31 21.50
C ARG A 583 12.19 -4.72 22.97
N GLY A 584 11.17 -5.36 23.53
CA GLY A 584 11.18 -5.89 24.90
C GLY A 584 11.78 -7.30 25.06
N TYR A 585 12.40 -7.89 24.02
CA TYR A 585 12.79 -9.30 24.04
C TYR A 585 14.29 -9.49 24.35
N PRO A 586 14.69 -9.79 25.61
CA PRO A 586 16.08 -9.69 26.07
C PRO A 586 17.05 -10.69 25.42
N ARG A 587 16.56 -11.75 24.78
CA ARG A 587 17.41 -12.75 24.10
C ARG A 587 17.95 -12.26 22.74
N LEU A 588 17.48 -11.12 22.23
CA LEU A 588 18.02 -10.51 21.01
C LEU A 588 19.04 -9.40 21.31
N PRO A 589 20.06 -9.20 20.45
CA PRO A 589 21.00 -8.10 20.57
C PRO A 589 20.30 -6.73 20.64
N GLY A 590 20.83 -5.80 21.43
CA GLY A 590 20.26 -4.46 21.61
C GLY A 590 20.01 -3.71 20.30
N GLU A 591 20.94 -3.84 19.35
CA GLU A 591 20.86 -3.19 18.03
C GLU A 591 19.69 -3.73 17.20
N VAL A 592 19.49 -5.06 17.17
CA VAL A 592 18.35 -5.69 16.50
C VAL A 592 17.02 -5.24 17.13
N ARG A 593 16.97 -5.18 18.47
CA ARG A 593 15.77 -4.71 19.20
C ARG A 593 15.43 -3.26 18.89
N ALA A 594 16.44 -2.42 18.69
CA ALA A 594 16.27 -1.02 18.36
C ALA A 594 15.83 -0.80 16.91
N ALA A 595 16.36 -1.59 15.96
CA ALA A 595 16.13 -1.44 14.52
C ALA A 595 14.76 -1.94 14.04
N PHE A 596 14.08 -2.82 14.78
CA PHE A 596 12.79 -3.40 14.40
C PHE A 596 11.64 -3.03 15.36
N PRO A 597 11.32 -1.73 15.55
CA PRO A 597 10.15 -1.38 16.33
C PRO A 597 8.86 -1.67 15.56
N THR A 598 7.88 -2.20 16.28
CA THR A 598 6.51 -2.33 15.77
C THR A 598 5.71 -1.04 15.97
N ALA A 599 4.62 -0.91 15.23
CA ALA A 599 3.72 0.25 15.29
C ALA A 599 3.21 0.56 16.71
N ALA A 600 3.01 -0.46 17.56
CA ALA A 600 2.56 -0.27 18.93
C ALA A 600 3.69 0.07 19.92
N GLU A 601 4.94 -0.18 19.55
CA GLU A 601 6.12 0.14 20.35
C GLU A 601 6.65 1.56 20.06
N ILE A 602 6.07 2.25 19.08
CA ILE A 602 6.47 3.60 18.66
C ILE A 602 5.54 4.63 19.30
N ALA A 603 6.14 5.63 19.96
CA ALA A 603 5.35 6.69 20.58
C ALA A 603 4.68 7.60 19.51
N PRO A 604 3.46 8.10 19.75
CA PRO A 604 2.65 8.82 18.74
C PRO A 604 3.35 10.00 18.07
N GLN A 605 4.17 10.74 18.82
CA GLN A 605 4.93 11.88 18.30
C GLN A 605 5.87 11.49 17.16
N TRP A 606 6.44 10.29 17.17
CA TRP A 606 7.34 9.83 16.11
C TRP A 606 6.61 9.55 14.81
N HIS A 607 5.37 9.05 14.88
CA HIS A 607 4.52 8.91 13.70
C HIS A 607 4.33 10.26 12.99
N LEU A 608 3.97 11.29 13.75
CA LEU A 608 3.77 12.63 13.21
C LEU A 608 5.07 13.25 12.71
N ARG A 609 6.20 13.10 13.43
CA ARG A 609 7.50 13.61 13.00
C ARG A 609 7.93 12.99 11.68
N MET A 610 7.72 11.68 11.50
CA MET A 610 7.98 10.99 10.23
C MET A 610 7.10 11.54 9.11
N GLN A 611 5.79 11.67 9.35
CA GLN A 611 4.85 12.24 8.38
C GLN A 611 5.28 13.65 7.96
N ALA A 612 5.58 14.52 8.93
CA ALA A 612 5.96 15.90 8.69
C ALA A 612 7.29 16.00 7.92
N ALA A 613 8.25 15.11 8.20
CA ALA A 613 9.52 15.08 7.47
C ALA A 613 9.34 14.72 5.99
N VAL A 614 8.50 13.73 5.71
CA VAL A 614 8.16 13.31 4.36
C VAL A 614 7.30 14.35 3.63
N GLN A 615 6.29 14.91 4.30
CA GLN A 615 5.33 15.85 3.72
C GLN A 615 5.97 17.13 3.17
N ARG A 616 7.11 17.56 3.73
CA ARG A 616 7.91 18.70 3.20
C ARG A 616 8.41 18.49 1.77
N HIS A 617 8.49 17.24 1.33
CA HIS A 617 9.04 16.85 0.03
C HIS A 617 7.98 16.12 -0.83
N VAL A 618 6.70 16.37 -0.57
CA VAL A 618 5.57 15.77 -1.28
C VAL A 618 4.64 16.88 -1.80
N ASP A 619 4.31 16.84 -3.08
CA ASP A 619 3.46 17.82 -3.75
C ASP A 619 1.99 17.69 -3.33
N ALA A 620 1.51 16.45 -3.23
CA ALA A 620 0.21 16.06 -2.71
C ALA A 620 0.25 15.96 -1.17
N ALA A 621 -0.41 14.98 -0.56
CA ALA A 621 -0.35 14.68 0.87
C ALA A 621 0.30 13.31 1.15
N VAL A 622 0.31 12.95 2.44
CA VAL A 622 0.89 11.70 2.95
C VAL A 622 -0.19 10.97 3.72
N SER A 623 -0.52 9.75 3.29
CA SER A 623 -1.35 8.84 4.08
C SER A 623 -0.45 8.15 5.10
N LYS A 624 -0.62 8.53 6.36
CA LYS A 624 0.04 7.88 7.49
C LYS A 624 -0.88 7.89 8.69
N THR A 625 -0.97 6.75 9.36
CA THR A 625 -1.73 6.59 10.59
C THR A 625 -0.85 6.88 11.80
N VAL A 626 -1.35 7.70 12.72
CA VAL A 626 -0.78 7.81 14.07
C VAL A 626 -1.43 6.74 14.94
N ASN A 627 -0.71 5.64 15.15
CA ASN A 627 -1.19 4.57 16.02
C ASN A 627 -1.04 5.00 17.48
N LEU A 628 -2.10 4.82 18.25
CA LEU A 628 -2.15 5.12 19.68
C LEU A 628 -2.34 3.83 20.48
N PRO A 629 -1.67 3.67 21.64
CA PRO A 629 -1.90 2.52 22.51
C PRO A 629 -3.34 2.52 23.05
N ALA A 630 -3.80 1.37 23.55
CA ALA A 630 -5.16 1.22 24.08
C ALA A 630 -5.48 2.20 25.22
N GLY A 631 -4.48 2.51 26.05
CA GLY A 631 -4.60 3.46 27.16
C GLY A 631 -4.45 4.94 26.79
N ALA A 632 -4.31 5.28 25.51
CA ALA A 632 -4.25 6.68 25.09
C ALA A 632 -5.55 7.40 25.43
N THR A 633 -5.46 8.68 25.76
CA THR A 633 -6.55 9.55 26.20
C THR A 633 -7.09 10.40 25.03
N VAL A 634 -8.21 11.09 25.26
CA VAL A 634 -8.73 12.09 24.31
C VAL A 634 -7.75 13.26 24.15
N ASP A 635 -7.03 13.63 25.22
CA ASP A 635 -6.03 14.69 25.16
C ASP A 635 -4.80 14.31 24.33
N ASP A 636 -4.45 13.02 24.26
CA ASP A 636 -3.41 12.55 23.34
C ASP A 636 -3.83 12.78 21.87
N VAL A 637 -5.10 12.52 21.53
CA VAL A 637 -5.67 12.82 20.21
C VAL A 637 -5.63 14.33 19.93
N ARG A 638 -6.08 15.14 20.90
CA ARG A 638 -6.04 16.61 20.84
C ARG A 638 -4.62 17.11 20.55
N ALA A 639 -3.64 16.60 21.27
CA ALA A 639 -2.24 16.97 21.12
C ALA A 639 -1.70 16.60 19.73
N VAL A 640 -2.03 15.41 19.21
CA VAL A 640 -1.64 14.98 17.86
C VAL A 640 -2.24 15.90 16.79
N TYR A 641 -3.53 16.22 16.87
CA TYR A 641 -4.21 17.06 15.89
C TYR A 641 -3.66 18.50 15.86
N LEU A 642 -3.47 19.13 17.01
CA LEU A 642 -2.87 20.47 17.08
C LEU A 642 -1.41 20.46 16.62
N SER A 643 -0.65 19.43 16.98
CA SER A 643 0.75 19.30 16.53
C SER A 643 0.84 19.09 15.03
N ALA A 644 -0.08 18.33 14.43
CA ALA A 644 -0.14 18.11 12.99
C ALA A 644 -0.39 19.41 12.22
N TRP A 645 -1.32 20.23 12.71
CA TRP A 645 -1.56 21.56 12.16
C TRP A 645 -0.30 22.45 12.23
N ARG A 646 0.34 22.52 13.39
CA ARG A 646 1.58 23.31 13.58
C ARG A 646 2.73 22.80 12.70
N ALA A 647 2.80 21.50 12.47
CA ALA A 647 3.75 20.87 11.56
C ALA A 647 3.43 21.10 10.07
N LYS A 648 2.29 21.74 9.75
CA LYS A 648 1.82 22.03 8.39
C LYS A 648 1.66 20.79 7.53
N VAL A 649 1.24 19.67 8.13
CA VAL A 649 0.79 18.53 7.32
C VAL A 649 -0.55 18.84 6.66
N LYS A 650 -0.92 18.09 5.62
CA LYS A 650 -2.14 18.36 4.83
C LYS A 650 -3.38 17.63 5.35
N GLY A 651 -3.18 16.51 6.04
CA GLY A 651 -4.23 15.80 6.77
C GLY A 651 -3.62 14.90 7.84
N ILE A 652 -4.46 14.40 8.75
CA ILE A 652 -4.03 13.54 9.86
C ILE A 652 -5.16 12.60 10.27
N THR A 653 -4.79 11.38 10.63
CA THR A 653 -5.68 10.37 11.19
C THR A 653 -5.00 9.69 12.38
N VAL A 654 -5.77 9.43 13.43
CA VAL A 654 -5.35 8.66 14.59
C VAL A 654 -6.06 7.31 14.61
N TYR A 655 -5.39 6.30 15.13
CA TYR A 655 -6.00 5.01 15.37
C TYR A 655 -5.60 4.49 16.75
N ARG A 656 -6.53 4.54 17.71
CA ARG A 656 -6.33 3.94 19.03
C ARG A 656 -6.57 2.43 18.95
N TYR A 657 -5.61 1.65 19.42
CA TYR A 657 -5.77 0.20 19.52
C TYR A 657 -7.03 -0.13 20.34
N GLY A 658 -7.92 -0.94 19.77
CA GLY A 658 -9.19 -1.32 20.40
C GLY A 658 -10.37 -0.40 20.09
N SER A 659 -10.22 0.65 19.28
CA SER A 659 -11.32 1.57 18.90
C SER A 659 -12.32 0.98 17.90
N ARG A 660 -11.97 -0.09 17.19
CA ARG A 660 -12.87 -0.79 16.25
C ARG A 660 -12.90 -2.28 16.52
N ALA A 661 -14.10 -2.86 16.47
CA ALA A 661 -14.31 -4.30 16.46
C ALA A 661 -13.87 -4.89 15.10
N GLY A 662 -13.20 -6.04 15.08
CA GLY A 662 -12.75 -6.70 13.85
C GLY A 662 -11.59 -5.98 13.13
N GLN A 663 -10.53 -5.63 13.87
CA GLN A 663 -9.34 -5.01 13.31
C GLN A 663 -8.72 -5.90 12.22
N VAL A 664 -8.35 -5.30 11.07
CA VAL A 664 -7.77 -6.04 9.92
C VAL A 664 -6.45 -6.72 10.30
N LEU A 665 -5.72 -6.12 11.25
CA LEU A 665 -4.48 -6.63 11.79
C LEU A 665 -4.63 -6.70 13.32
N SER A 666 -4.59 -7.90 13.88
CA SER A 666 -4.60 -8.15 15.32
C SER A 666 -3.33 -8.91 15.71
N TYR A 667 -2.88 -8.73 16.95
CA TYR A 667 -1.90 -9.66 17.52
C TYR A 667 -2.51 -11.06 17.57
N ALA A 668 -1.69 -12.08 17.35
CA ALA A 668 -2.11 -13.44 17.66
C ALA A 668 -2.58 -13.46 19.13
N ALA A 669 -3.83 -13.85 19.37
CA ALA A 669 -4.31 -14.01 20.73
C ALA A 669 -3.36 -14.97 21.48
N PRO A 670 -3.05 -14.72 22.77
CA PRO A 670 -2.35 -15.69 23.59
C PRO A 670 -3.31 -16.86 23.88
N GLU A 671 -3.47 -17.74 22.91
CA GLU A 671 -3.72 -19.18 22.96
C GLU A 671 -4.20 -19.65 21.58
N PRO A 672 -3.70 -20.78 21.05
CA PRO A 672 -4.43 -21.48 20.02
C PRO A 672 -5.70 -22.03 20.67
N VAL A 673 -6.88 -21.57 20.23
CA VAL A 673 -8.06 -22.42 20.35
C VAL A 673 -7.75 -23.65 19.51
N LEU A 674 -7.23 -24.70 20.17
CA LEU A 674 -7.31 -26.06 19.66
C LEU A 674 -8.77 -26.23 19.24
N ALA A 675 -9.00 -26.34 17.94
CA ALA A 675 -10.29 -26.77 17.44
C ALA A 675 -10.54 -28.15 18.04
N ARG A 676 -11.29 -28.21 19.14
CA ARG A 676 -12.00 -29.42 19.52
C ARG A 676 -12.95 -29.68 18.36
N ALA A 677 -12.79 -30.84 17.73
CA ALA A 677 -13.78 -31.33 16.79
C ALA A 677 -15.12 -31.37 17.53
N ASP A 678 -16.12 -30.65 17.04
CA ASP A 678 -17.50 -30.94 17.39
C ASP A 678 -17.78 -32.35 16.90
N THR A 679 -18.01 -33.27 17.83
CA THR A 679 -18.34 -34.67 17.59
C THR A 679 -19.75 -34.86 16.99
N GLU A 680 -20.40 -33.80 16.51
CA GLU A 680 -21.74 -33.86 15.93
C GLU A 680 -21.78 -33.87 14.39
N PHE A 681 -20.63 -33.92 13.71
CA PHE A 681 -20.60 -34.01 12.24
C PHE A 681 -19.64 -35.07 11.68
N SER A 682 -19.60 -36.23 12.32
CA SER A 682 -19.20 -37.48 11.66
C SER A 682 -20.39 -38.43 11.67
N GLY A 683 -21.18 -38.42 10.59
CA GLY A 683 -22.21 -39.41 10.32
C GLY A 683 -21.61 -40.80 10.10
N GLY A 684 -21.20 -41.45 11.19
CA GLY A 684 -20.75 -42.84 11.24
C GLY A 684 -21.64 -43.62 12.18
N CYS A 685 -22.27 -44.69 11.69
CA CYS A 685 -23.11 -45.60 12.47
C CYS A 685 -22.38 -46.09 13.73
N ALA A 686 -22.99 -45.86 14.91
CA ALA A 686 -22.52 -46.33 16.20
C ALA A 686 -22.95 -47.79 16.51
N GLY A 687 -23.01 -48.66 15.49
CA GLY A 687 -23.41 -50.05 15.62
C GLY A 687 -22.57 -50.96 14.74
N ARG A 688 -22.04 -52.05 15.31
CA ARG A 688 -21.23 -53.06 14.60
C ARG A 688 -22.09 -53.87 13.61
N SER A 689 -22.43 -53.28 12.47
CA SER A 689 -22.77 -53.95 11.20
C SER A 689 -23.15 -52.89 10.16
N CYS A 690 -22.37 -52.76 9.09
CA CYS A 690 -22.83 -52.14 7.85
C CYS A 690 -22.75 -53.21 6.75
N GLU A 691 -23.91 -53.66 6.27
CA GLU A 691 -24.03 -54.28 4.95
C GLU A 691 -24.11 -53.16 3.89
N PHE A 692 -23.48 -53.44 2.75
CA PHE A 692 -23.28 -52.64 1.52
C PHE A 692 -22.08 -51.69 1.50
#